data_AF-A0AAV7BK10-F1
#
_entry.id   AF-A0AAV7BK10-F1
#
_cell.length_a   1.000
_cell.length_b   1.000
_cell.length_c   1.000
_cell.angle_alpha   90.00
_cell.angle_beta   90.00
_cell.angle_gamma   90.00
#
_symmetry.space_group_name_H-M   'P 1'
#
loop_
_entity.id
_entity.type
_entity.pdbx_description
1 polymer ?
#
loop_
_entity_poly.entity_id
_entity_poly.type
_entity_poly.pdbx_seq_one_letter_code
_entity_poly.pdbx_strand_id
1 'polypeptide(L)'
;MFLHQCCYSILKVRKILDLVDSKGEDTAEFFIYVLYKVPEAYFDLTSWLTEIDFQPSEQIKSSPITNNDPVTLYSKKIKQELCCDSRFVRSYSQQEELMLQETYVNGVMELINEHQETMGRVNDLNSLFDDTGVVNEEGETTFIYGDAGMGKTLLIQKIQNIWAKGESYSEIKFFFKFRCRTFVFFNPNTQLTLKDLLFRYNCHPDHDPEEVFRYILKFPKTVMFTFDGFDEMHSTFDLNNIPEVSLPTDTAHPAALFMHLLSGKLLKGSRKILTARTGCQLSGKLVRKRIMLRGFGMDNLVEYTRLFFKEPSVNMRVLSHLKANHNFSSLCSIPLFCWIIFKSYEHFHSVNESHEFSSSFVTLTDIFLLLIEVYLKLSTKGTNISQVETYRKGKETLLLIGKLAYVGMEKSVFVFDHDTITSLNIPEHYLKLGFLRNNDCAENDSVEFFHVTLQSFFTALFLVIDSGSDTKELLKYFSHCAHSHQEDLSPNLFSCICAKKDKHGDPFTNNDHLQFVNLFLCGLLSKPKHLLLSQLVPSSILTLKRKALKQQLFKSVKIHLKNLPRSSFMGYSRVHALTHFIWMARCVCETQCEKVGNLVAKGICADYIKLSFCGASSSDCGAISFLLNQYQKQIALELDNNNINDFGVKELIPCYRKLTVVR
;
A
#
# COMPACT_ATOMS: atom_id res chain seq x y z
N MET A 1 20.16 31.55 -14.87
CA MET A 1 21.43 31.58 -14.11
C MET A 1 21.83 32.90 -13.43
N PHE A 2 21.93 34.07 -14.10
CA PHE A 2 22.62 35.24 -13.50
C PHE A 2 21.88 35.94 -12.34
N LEU A 3 20.55 36.08 -12.37
CA LEU A 3 19.81 36.81 -11.31
C LEU A 3 19.62 36.01 -10.02
N HIS A 4 19.49 34.68 -10.10
CA HIS A 4 19.26 33.85 -8.92
C HIS A 4 20.54 33.68 -8.06
N GLN A 5 21.73 33.80 -8.66
CA GLN A 5 23.00 33.95 -7.93
C GLN A 5 23.17 35.37 -7.34
N CYS A 6 22.46 36.38 -7.86
CA CYS A 6 22.55 37.75 -7.37
C CYS A 6 21.71 38.00 -6.11
N CYS A 7 20.67 37.23 -5.83
CA CYS A 7 19.80 37.43 -4.66
C CYS A 7 20.49 37.45 -3.27
N TYR A 8 21.77 37.07 -3.15
CA TYR A 8 22.52 37.15 -1.88
C TYR A 8 23.62 38.22 -1.86
N SER A 9 23.74 39.00 -2.94
CA SER A 9 24.52 40.23 -2.91
C SER A 9 23.58 41.32 -3.40
N ILE A 10 22.94 42.02 -2.46
CA ILE A 10 22.15 43.23 -2.72
C ILE A 10 22.92 44.16 -3.67
N LEU A 11 24.25 44.22 -3.54
CA LEU A 11 25.14 44.96 -4.43
C LEU A 11 25.14 44.46 -5.88
N LYS A 12 25.06 43.15 -6.14
CA LYS A 12 24.98 42.60 -7.50
C LYS A 12 23.60 42.80 -8.13
N VAL A 13 22.52 42.60 -7.36
CA VAL A 13 21.15 42.91 -7.86
C VAL A 13 21.06 44.39 -8.18
N ARG A 14 21.49 45.25 -7.27
CA ARG A 14 21.50 46.71 -7.47
C ARG A 14 22.32 47.09 -8.70
N LYS A 15 23.51 46.54 -8.89
CA LYS A 15 24.30 46.76 -10.12
C LYS A 15 23.58 46.32 -11.39
N ILE A 16 22.82 45.22 -11.36
CA ILE A 16 22.04 44.78 -12.53
C ILE A 16 20.88 45.76 -12.78
N LEU A 17 20.17 46.18 -11.73
CA LEU A 17 19.10 47.16 -11.84
C LEU A 17 19.62 48.51 -12.35
N ASP A 18 20.75 48.98 -11.84
CA ASP A 18 21.43 50.21 -12.30
C ASP A 18 21.82 50.08 -13.78
N LEU A 19 22.27 48.90 -14.23
CA LEU A 19 22.58 48.64 -15.64
C LEU A 19 21.32 48.64 -16.51
N VAL A 20 20.24 48.00 -16.06
CA VAL A 20 18.95 47.97 -16.77
C VAL A 20 18.39 49.38 -16.89
N ASP A 21 18.41 50.15 -15.80
CA ASP A 21 17.99 51.56 -15.75
C ASP A 21 18.80 52.43 -16.72
N SER A 22 20.14 52.26 -16.74
CA SER A 22 21.03 53.00 -17.64
C SER A 22 20.81 52.72 -19.15
N LYS A 23 20.09 51.65 -19.48
CA LYS A 23 19.84 51.20 -20.87
C LYS A 23 18.45 51.56 -21.39
N GLY A 24 17.59 52.15 -20.54
CA GLY A 24 16.29 52.68 -20.93
C GLY A 24 15.13 51.67 -20.85
N GLU A 25 13.93 52.18 -21.12
CA GLU A 25 12.64 51.50 -20.89
C GLU A 25 12.51 50.17 -21.64
N ASP A 26 12.94 50.10 -22.91
CA ASP A 26 12.89 48.85 -23.70
C ASP A 26 13.71 47.71 -23.06
N THR A 27 14.85 48.06 -22.43
CA THR A 27 15.70 47.07 -21.75
C THR A 27 15.06 46.61 -20.44
N ALA A 28 14.40 47.52 -19.71
CA ALA A 28 13.65 47.19 -18.51
C ALA A 28 12.45 46.30 -18.85
N GLU A 29 11.71 46.63 -19.91
CA GLU A 29 10.59 45.84 -20.41
C GLU A 29 11.06 44.44 -20.85
N PHE A 30 12.13 44.35 -21.64
CA PHE A 30 12.71 43.06 -22.02
C PHE A 30 13.18 42.24 -20.81
N PHE A 31 13.78 42.88 -19.82
CA PHE A 31 14.23 42.23 -18.59
C PHE A 31 13.05 41.63 -17.80
N ILE A 32 11.95 42.38 -17.64
CA ILE A 32 10.72 41.88 -17.02
C ILE A 32 10.10 40.77 -17.88
N TYR A 33 10.13 40.89 -19.21
CA TYR A 33 9.66 39.85 -20.13
C TYR A 33 10.47 38.56 -20.02
N VAL A 34 11.79 38.62 -19.78
CA VAL A 34 12.62 37.44 -19.49
C VAL A 34 12.21 36.78 -18.17
N LEU A 35 11.97 37.56 -17.12
CA LEU A 35 11.47 37.02 -15.83
C LEU A 35 10.11 36.35 -16.00
N TYR A 36 9.22 36.99 -16.78
CA TYR A 36 7.90 36.49 -17.11
C TYR A 36 7.92 35.21 -17.96
N LYS A 37 8.86 35.09 -18.92
CA LYS A 37 9.00 33.91 -19.79
C LYS A 37 9.73 32.73 -19.14
N VAL A 38 10.32 32.91 -17.96
CA VAL A 38 10.99 31.86 -17.23
C VAL A 38 10.42 31.73 -15.80
N PRO A 39 9.12 31.44 -15.65
CA PRO A 39 8.45 31.40 -14.35
C PRO A 39 9.04 30.30 -13.46
N GLU A 40 9.58 29.22 -14.03
CA GLU A 40 10.16 28.13 -13.25
C GLU A 40 11.49 28.52 -12.59
N ALA A 41 12.21 29.50 -13.14
CA ALA A 41 13.42 30.03 -12.52
C ALA A 41 13.08 31.06 -11.44
N TYR A 42 12.06 31.91 -11.65
CA TYR A 42 11.72 33.06 -10.80
C TYR A 42 10.31 32.98 -10.23
N PHE A 43 9.91 31.81 -9.72
CA PHE A 43 8.54 31.56 -9.28
C PHE A 43 8.07 32.55 -8.19
N ASP A 44 8.97 32.99 -7.30
CA ASP A 44 8.69 33.98 -6.24
C ASP A 44 8.22 35.34 -6.81
N LEU A 45 8.55 35.66 -8.06
CA LEU A 45 8.16 36.91 -8.72
C LEU A 45 6.82 36.80 -9.45
N THR A 46 6.23 35.61 -9.56
CA THR A 46 4.98 35.39 -10.32
C THR A 46 3.81 36.20 -9.75
N SER A 47 3.70 36.26 -8.42
CA SER A 47 2.67 37.07 -7.75
C SER A 47 2.83 38.56 -8.06
N TRP A 48 4.06 39.07 -8.01
CA TRP A 48 4.36 40.46 -8.34
C TRP A 48 4.10 40.77 -9.82
N LEU A 49 4.48 39.87 -10.73
CA LEU A 49 4.21 40.01 -12.17
C LEU A 49 2.70 40.05 -12.47
N THR A 50 1.89 39.33 -11.69
CA THR A 50 0.42 39.34 -11.80
C THR A 50 -0.16 40.64 -11.22
N GLU A 51 0.40 41.14 -10.12
CA GLU A 51 -0.01 42.40 -9.47
C GLU A 51 0.21 43.62 -10.39
N ILE A 52 1.30 43.64 -11.15
CA ILE A 52 1.62 44.75 -12.07
C ILE A 52 0.91 44.66 -13.43
N ASP A 53 0.07 43.64 -13.66
CA ASP A 53 -0.62 43.34 -14.93
C ASP A 53 0.31 43.50 -16.15
N PHE A 54 1.50 42.88 -16.07
CA PHE A 54 2.54 43.09 -17.07
C PHE A 54 2.12 42.59 -18.46
N GLN A 55 2.05 43.51 -19.43
CA GLN A 55 1.80 43.21 -20.84
C GLN A 55 2.99 43.66 -21.69
N PRO A 56 3.74 42.74 -22.31
CA PRO A 56 4.87 43.10 -23.15
C PRO A 56 4.41 43.73 -24.46
N SER A 57 5.16 44.70 -24.97
CA SER A 57 4.98 45.33 -26.28
C SER A 57 5.18 44.31 -27.42
N GLU A 58 4.58 44.59 -28.58
CA GLU A 58 4.68 43.69 -29.77
C GLU A 58 6.13 43.48 -30.24
N GLN A 59 6.99 44.48 -30.04
CA GLN A 59 8.41 44.40 -30.37
C GLN A 59 9.13 43.39 -29.46
N ILE A 60 8.90 43.47 -28.15
CA ILE A 60 9.49 42.56 -27.16
C ILE A 60 8.93 41.13 -27.30
N LYS A 61 7.64 40.97 -27.61
CA LYS A 61 7.02 39.65 -27.87
C LYS A 61 7.71 38.86 -28.97
N SER A 62 8.21 39.54 -30.01
CA SER A 62 8.88 38.94 -31.15
C SER A 62 10.31 38.44 -30.86
N SER A 63 10.88 38.81 -29.72
CA SER A 63 12.24 38.41 -29.34
C SER A 63 12.28 36.96 -28.84
N PRO A 64 13.07 36.06 -29.47
CA PRO A 64 13.16 34.66 -29.06
C PRO A 64 13.93 34.55 -27.73
N ILE A 65 13.27 34.04 -26.69
CA ILE A 65 13.91 33.71 -25.41
C ILE A 65 13.98 32.19 -25.29
N THR A 66 15.20 31.66 -25.33
CA THR A 66 15.45 30.24 -25.07
C THR A 66 15.97 30.07 -23.66
N ASN A 67 15.27 29.30 -22.83
CA ASN A 67 15.74 28.99 -21.49
C ASN A 67 16.74 27.82 -21.52
N ASN A 68 18.02 28.12 -21.39
CA ASN A 68 19.11 27.14 -21.34
C ASN A 68 19.57 26.83 -19.90
N ASP A 69 18.81 27.23 -18.89
CA ASP A 69 19.15 27.04 -17.48
C ASP A 69 19.07 25.54 -17.10
N PRO A 70 20.18 24.90 -16.68
CA PRO A 70 20.22 23.46 -16.39
C PRO A 70 19.18 23.01 -15.37
N VAL A 71 18.97 23.82 -14.32
CA VAL A 71 18.01 23.58 -13.24
C VAL A 71 16.58 23.57 -13.77
N THR A 72 16.24 24.55 -14.61
CA THR A 72 14.90 24.64 -15.20
C THR A 72 14.64 23.55 -16.23
N LEU A 73 15.62 23.26 -17.09
CA LEU A 73 15.53 22.18 -18.07
C LEU A 73 15.34 20.83 -17.37
N TYR A 74 16.10 20.57 -16.31
CA TYR A 74 15.93 19.38 -15.50
C TYR A 74 14.56 19.30 -14.82
N SER A 75 14.08 20.40 -14.24
CA SER A 75 12.73 20.46 -13.63
C SER A 75 11.62 20.15 -14.65
N LYS A 76 11.75 20.62 -15.90
CA LYS A 76 10.82 20.28 -16.99
C LYS A 76 10.90 18.81 -17.37
N LYS A 77 12.12 18.28 -17.51
CA LYS A 77 12.35 16.86 -17.83
C LYS A 77 11.72 15.92 -16.81
N ILE A 78 12.03 16.12 -15.52
CA ILE A 78 11.50 15.26 -14.45
C ILE A 78 9.97 15.36 -14.33
N LYS A 79 9.37 16.54 -14.59
CA LYS A 79 7.91 16.69 -14.67
C LYS A 79 7.32 15.91 -15.84
N GLN A 80 7.95 15.95 -17.02
CA GLN A 80 7.48 15.20 -18.19
C GLN A 80 7.56 13.69 -17.95
N GLU A 81 8.68 13.18 -17.45
CA GLU A 81 8.85 11.76 -17.15
C GLU A 81 7.87 11.29 -16.08
N LEU A 82 7.73 12.03 -14.97
CA LEU A 82 6.76 11.68 -13.92
C LEU A 82 5.31 11.82 -14.39
N CYS A 83 5.00 12.75 -15.31
CA CYS A 83 3.68 12.85 -15.90
C CYS A 83 3.33 11.60 -16.70
N CYS A 84 4.28 11.07 -17.47
CA CYS A 84 4.12 9.81 -18.21
C CYS A 84 3.95 8.63 -17.25
N ASP A 85 4.85 8.48 -16.27
CA ASP A 85 4.86 7.37 -15.33
C ASP A 85 3.61 7.32 -14.43
N SER A 86 3.09 8.49 -14.04
CA SER A 86 1.95 8.58 -13.13
C SER A 86 0.59 8.57 -13.83
N ARG A 87 0.55 8.72 -15.16
CA ARG A 87 -0.70 8.82 -15.94
C ARG A 87 -1.53 7.55 -15.89
N PHE A 88 -0.86 6.40 -15.84
CA PHE A 88 -1.50 5.09 -15.92
C PHE A 88 -1.33 4.32 -14.63
N VAL A 89 -2.42 3.71 -14.17
CA VAL A 89 -2.37 2.62 -13.20
C VAL A 89 -2.13 1.36 -14.01
N ARG A 90 -0.95 0.75 -13.83
CA ARG A 90 -0.67 -0.57 -14.38
C ARG A 90 -1.74 -1.52 -13.84
N SER A 91 -2.62 -2.02 -14.71
CA SER A 91 -3.61 -3.00 -14.28
C SER A 91 -2.90 -4.31 -13.93
N TYR A 92 -3.59 -5.18 -13.24
CA TYR A 92 -3.02 -6.48 -12.92
C TYR A 92 -2.85 -7.37 -14.18
N SER A 93 -3.48 -7.08 -15.32
CA SER A 93 -3.13 -7.69 -16.61
C SER A 93 -2.09 -6.82 -17.32
N GLN A 94 -0.95 -7.38 -17.71
CA GLN A 94 0.15 -6.66 -18.39
C GLN A 94 -0.27 -5.97 -19.72
N GLN A 95 -1.52 -6.13 -20.16
CA GLN A 95 -2.06 -5.62 -21.43
C GLN A 95 -3.04 -4.45 -21.27
N GLU A 96 -3.50 -4.11 -20.06
CA GLU A 96 -4.39 -2.97 -19.83
C GLU A 96 -3.73 -1.94 -18.92
N GLU A 97 -3.59 -0.71 -19.43
CA GLU A 97 -3.23 0.47 -18.65
C GLU A 97 -4.50 1.29 -18.42
N LEU A 98 -4.91 1.44 -17.16
CA LEU A 98 -6.06 2.27 -16.82
C LEU A 98 -5.59 3.70 -16.55
N MET A 99 -6.28 4.68 -17.12
CA MET A 99 -5.99 6.08 -16.82
C MET A 99 -6.26 6.34 -15.32
N LEU A 100 -5.25 6.86 -14.61
CA LEU A 100 -5.39 7.16 -13.17
C LEU A 100 -6.55 8.12 -12.93
N GLN A 101 -6.73 9.12 -13.79
CA GLN A 101 -7.82 10.09 -13.69
C GLN A 101 -9.23 9.48 -13.87
N GLU A 102 -9.33 8.32 -14.52
CA GLU A 102 -10.61 7.65 -14.79
C GLU A 102 -10.94 6.60 -13.72
N THR A 103 -10.00 6.30 -12.83
CA THR A 103 -10.09 5.21 -11.86
C THR A 103 -9.77 5.63 -10.43
N TYR A 104 -9.21 6.82 -10.20
CA TYR A 104 -8.85 7.26 -8.86
C TYR A 104 -10.01 7.95 -8.15
N VAL A 105 -10.33 7.50 -6.94
CA VAL A 105 -11.21 8.17 -5.98
C VAL A 105 -10.45 8.35 -4.69
N ASN A 106 -10.57 9.54 -4.08
CA ASN A 106 -9.97 9.80 -2.77
C ASN A 106 -10.55 8.84 -1.74
N GLY A 107 -9.69 8.05 -1.10
CA GLY A 107 -10.07 7.32 0.10
C GLY A 107 -10.33 8.29 1.27
N VAL A 108 -11.09 7.84 2.25
CA VAL A 108 -11.25 8.54 3.53
C VAL A 108 -9.90 8.62 4.22
N MET A 109 -9.41 9.84 4.42
CA MET A 109 -8.17 10.14 5.14
C MET A 109 -8.50 10.88 6.42
N GLU A 110 -7.83 10.52 7.51
CA GLU A 110 -7.99 11.18 8.81
C GLU A 110 -6.66 11.62 9.38
N LEU A 111 -6.63 12.84 9.93
CA LEU A 111 -5.51 13.33 10.72
C LEU A 111 -5.51 12.65 12.08
N ILE A 112 -4.33 12.20 12.51
CA ILE A 112 -4.16 11.48 13.76
C ILE A 112 -3.18 12.24 14.65
N ASN A 113 -3.51 12.41 15.93
CA ASN A 113 -2.61 13.04 16.88
C ASN A 113 -1.53 12.07 17.40
N GLU A 114 -0.70 12.53 18.32
CA GLU A 114 0.34 11.73 18.98
C GLU A 114 -0.23 10.52 19.75
N HIS A 115 -1.45 10.66 20.28
CA HIS A 115 -2.18 9.67 21.08
C HIS A 115 -3.04 8.69 20.26
N GLN A 116 -2.90 8.67 18.93
CA GLN A 116 -3.69 7.83 18.01
C GLN A 116 -5.19 8.18 17.93
N GLU A 117 -5.56 9.41 18.26
CA GLU A 117 -6.94 9.91 18.17
C GLU A 117 -7.14 10.73 16.89
N THR A 118 -8.36 10.69 16.36
CA THR A 118 -8.72 11.42 15.14
C THR A 118 -8.89 12.91 15.41
N MET A 119 -8.22 13.75 14.61
CA MET A 119 -8.34 15.21 14.63
C MET A 119 -9.30 15.73 13.56
N GLY A 120 -9.86 14.84 12.73
CA GLY A 120 -10.77 15.19 11.64
C GLY A 120 -10.37 14.59 10.29
N ARG A 121 -11.24 14.77 9.30
CA ARG A 121 -11.03 14.26 7.93
C ARG A 121 -10.19 15.21 7.10
N VAL A 122 -9.34 14.63 6.25
CA VAL A 122 -8.56 15.32 5.21
C VAL A 122 -9.33 15.23 3.90
N ASN A 123 -9.94 16.33 3.47
CA ASN A 123 -10.75 16.36 2.25
C ASN A 123 -9.98 16.84 1.01
N ASP A 124 -8.92 17.64 1.20
CA ASP A 124 -8.08 18.17 0.12
C ASP A 124 -6.65 17.66 0.25
N LEU A 125 -6.04 17.26 -0.86
CA LEU A 125 -4.66 16.79 -0.91
C LEU A 125 -3.66 17.92 -0.58
N ASN A 126 -4.02 19.18 -0.80
CA ASN A 126 -3.15 20.29 -0.40
C ASN A 126 -2.95 20.36 1.12
N SER A 127 -3.93 19.89 1.90
CA SER A 127 -3.83 19.85 3.37
C SER A 127 -2.83 18.81 3.91
N LEU A 128 -2.28 17.95 3.04
CA LEU A 128 -1.18 17.07 3.40
C LEU A 128 0.10 17.84 3.80
N PHE A 129 0.22 19.11 3.39
CA PHE A 129 1.43 19.92 3.55
C PHE A 129 1.23 21.32 4.14
N ASP A 130 -0.01 21.72 4.41
CA ASP A 130 -0.28 22.96 5.15
C ASP A 130 0.04 22.79 6.65
N ASP A 131 -0.31 23.77 7.48
CA ASP A 131 -0.08 23.71 8.93
C ASP A 131 -1.26 23.09 9.72
N THR A 132 -2.24 22.47 9.05
CA THR A 132 -3.37 21.83 9.73
C THR A 132 -3.00 20.47 10.32
N GLY A 133 -3.32 20.24 11.59
CA GLY A 133 -3.06 18.95 12.24
C GLY A 133 -1.58 18.56 12.33
N VAL A 134 -0.69 19.56 12.42
CA VAL A 134 0.73 19.35 12.71
C VAL A 134 0.88 18.80 14.12
N VAL A 135 1.60 17.68 14.23
CA VAL A 135 1.84 16.98 15.49
C VAL A 135 3.22 17.35 16.05
N ASN A 136 4.19 17.63 15.17
CA ASN A 136 5.52 18.09 15.54
C ASN A 136 6.06 19.10 14.52
N GLU A 137 6.29 20.34 14.96
CA GLU A 137 6.78 21.41 14.10
C GLU A 137 8.21 21.21 13.59
N GLU A 138 9.03 20.46 14.34
CA GLU A 138 10.40 20.13 13.95
C GLU A 138 10.46 18.95 12.95
N GLY A 139 9.35 18.21 12.80
CA GLY A 139 9.24 17.12 11.86
C GLY A 139 9.18 17.60 10.41
N GLU A 140 9.74 16.81 9.50
CA GLU A 140 9.77 17.10 8.05
C GLU A 140 8.98 16.09 7.22
N THR A 141 8.43 15.05 7.86
CA THR A 141 7.76 13.92 7.19
C THR A 141 6.27 13.87 7.47
N THR A 142 5.45 13.89 6.41
CA THR A 142 4.05 13.50 6.48
C THR A 142 3.96 11.98 6.39
N PHE A 143 3.59 11.34 7.49
CA PHE A 143 3.48 9.88 7.60
C PHE A 143 2.06 9.43 7.27
N ILE A 144 1.91 8.66 6.19
CA ILE A 144 0.64 8.12 5.73
C ILE A 144 0.62 6.61 5.97
N TYR A 145 -0.32 6.12 6.77
CA TYR A 145 -0.39 4.69 7.07
C TYR A 145 -1.81 4.15 6.95
N GLY A 146 -1.89 2.83 6.82
CA GLY A 146 -3.15 2.11 6.68
C GLY A 146 -2.89 0.67 6.27
N ASP A 147 -3.93 -0.16 6.30
CA ASP A 147 -3.77 -1.58 6.02
C ASP A 147 -3.39 -1.86 4.55
N ALA A 148 -3.02 -3.11 4.26
CA ALA A 148 -2.74 -3.53 2.90
C ALA A 148 -3.97 -3.32 1.99
N GLY A 149 -3.74 -2.83 0.77
CA GLY A 149 -4.82 -2.61 -0.19
C GLY A 149 -5.63 -1.31 0.00
N MET A 150 -5.33 -0.48 1.01
CA MET A 150 -6.03 0.79 1.26
C MET A 150 -5.77 1.91 0.23
N GLY A 151 -4.84 1.71 -0.71
CA GLY A 151 -4.57 2.68 -1.80
C GLY A 151 -3.43 3.67 -1.54
N LYS A 152 -2.53 3.39 -0.57
CA LYS A 152 -1.38 4.27 -0.24
C LYS A 152 -0.50 4.59 -1.45
N THR A 153 -0.11 3.59 -2.24
CA THR A 153 0.68 3.77 -3.46
C THR A 153 -0.07 4.60 -4.52
N LEU A 154 -1.37 4.36 -4.69
CA LEU A 154 -2.20 5.14 -5.63
C LEU A 154 -2.33 6.60 -5.20
N LEU A 155 -2.40 6.87 -3.89
CA LEU A 155 -2.38 8.23 -3.35
C LEU A 155 -1.05 8.94 -3.66
N ILE A 156 0.10 8.30 -3.44
CA ILE A 156 1.40 8.83 -3.85
C ILE A 156 1.42 9.12 -5.36
N GLN A 157 0.95 8.18 -6.17
CA GLN A 157 0.89 8.34 -7.62
C GLN A 157 -0.01 9.51 -8.05
N LYS A 158 -1.14 9.72 -7.36
CA LYS A 158 -2.01 10.88 -7.59
C LYS A 158 -1.32 12.20 -7.26
N ILE A 159 -0.59 12.27 -6.15
CA ILE A 159 0.17 13.46 -5.75
C ILE A 159 1.26 13.76 -6.80
N GLN A 160 1.98 12.74 -7.25
CA GLN A 160 2.96 12.84 -8.33
C GLN A 160 2.31 13.37 -9.63
N ASN A 161 1.13 12.87 -9.98
CA ASN A 161 0.41 13.30 -11.19
C ASN A 161 -0.04 14.76 -11.14
N ILE A 162 -0.62 15.19 -10.01
CA ILE A 162 -1.04 16.59 -9.79
C ILE A 162 0.16 17.53 -9.92
N TRP A 163 1.26 17.21 -9.25
CA TRP A 163 2.49 18.01 -9.32
C TRP A 163 3.08 18.05 -10.73
N ALA A 164 3.14 16.91 -11.42
CA ALA A 164 3.71 16.80 -12.76
C ALA A 164 2.91 17.59 -13.80
N LYS A 165 1.58 17.69 -13.62
CA LYS A 165 0.70 18.54 -14.44
C LYS A 165 0.76 20.02 -14.07
N GLY A 166 1.38 20.38 -12.94
CA GLY A 166 1.44 21.75 -12.44
C GLY A 166 0.13 22.24 -11.81
N GLU A 167 -0.76 21.32 -11.40
CA GLU A 167 -2.06 21.63 -10.82
C GLU A 167 -1.95 22.06 -9.34
N SER A 168 -0.96 21.56 -8.60
CA SER A 168 -0.69 21.92 -7.20
C SER A 168 0.79 21.75 -6.84
N TYR A 169 1.17 22.20 -5.64
CA TYR A 169 2.54 22.16 -5.11
C TYR A 169 3.55 22.93 -5.98
N SER A 170 3.19 24.14 -6.40
CA SER A 170 4.00 25.00 -7.28
C SER A 170 5.35 25.40 -6.66
N GLU A 171 5.46 25.38 -5.33
CA GLU A 171 6.69 25.62 -4.57
C GLU A 171 7.74 24.51 -4.72
N ILE A 172 7.33 23.32 -5.18
CA ILE A 172 8.21 22.17 -5.39
C ILE A 172 8.75 22.17 -6.82
N LYS A 173 10.08 22.27 -6.96
CA LYS A 173 10.79 22.21 -8.24
C LYS A 173 11.21 20.80 -8.64
N PHE A 174 11.52 19.94 -7.66
CA PHE A 174 11.97 18.57 -7.89
C PHE A 174 11.18 17.58 -7.04
N PHE A 175 10.80 16.48 -7.67
CA PHE A 175 10.04 15.41 -7.03
C PHE A 175 10.79 14.09 -7.25
N PHE A 176 11.31 13.51 -6.17
CA PHE A 176 12.03 12.24 -6.23
C PHE A 176 11.20 11.13 -5.58
N LYS A 177 10.98 10.04 -6.32
CA LYS A 177 10.19 8.89 -5.88
C LYS A 177 11.10 7.70 -5.57
N PHE A 178 10.84 7.05 -4.45
CA PHE A 178 11.55 5.85 -4.04
C PHE A 178 10.54 4.82 -3.53
N ARG A 179 10.63 3.59 -4.05
CA ARG A 179 9.99 2.42 -3.44
C ARG A 179 10.94 1.88 -2.40
N CYS A 180 10.53 1.80 -1.14
CA CYS A 180 11.45 1.45 -0.06
C CYS A 180 12.01 0.04 -0.26
N ARG A 181 11.19 -0.94 -0.69
CA ARG A 181 11.66 -2.28 -1.06
C ARG A 181 12.90 -2.30 -1.97
N THR A 182 13.08 -1.28 -2.82
CA THR A 182 14.22 -1.22 -3.76
C THR A 182 15.56 -1.18 -3.02
N PHE A 183 15.59 -0.62 -1.81
CA PHE A 183 16.81 -0.51 -1.02
C PHE A 183 17.31 -1.86 -0.48
N VAL A 184 16.45 -2.90 -0.45
CA VAL A 184 16.80 -4.26 -0.02
C VAL A 184 17.61 -5.00 -1.09
N PHE A 185 17.49 -4.61 -2.38
CA PHE A 185 18.16 -5.30 -3.48
C PHE A 185 19.59 -4.81 -3.75
N PHE A 186 20.04 -3.77 -3.07
CA PHE A 186 21.43 -3.33 -3.22
C PHE A 186 22.37 -4.37 -2.62
N ASN A 187 23.47 -4.63 -3.33
CA ASN A 187 24.53 -5.45 -2.79
C ASN A 187 25.05 -4.78 -1.50
N PRO A 188 25.42 -5.55 -0.45
CA PRO A 188 25.92 -4.98 0.80
C PRO A 188 27.14 -4.05 0.61
N ASN A 189 27.90 -4.27 -0.46
CA ASN A 189 29.09 -3.49 -0.82
C ASN A 189 28.79 -2.33 -1.78
N THR A 190 27.54 -2.11 -2.17
CA THR A 190 27.18 -0.98 -3.04
C THR A 190 27.42 0.33 -2.30
N GLN A 191 28.15 1.24 -2.96
CA GLN A 191 28.50 2.55 -2.44
C GLN A 191 28.07 3.59 -3.47
N LEU A 192 27.17 4.50 -3.09
CA LEU A 192 26.65 5.58 -3.93
C LEU A 192 26.80 6.91 -3.22
N THR A 193 26.93 8.00 -3.97
CA THR A 193 26.74 9.36 -3.42
C THR A 193 25.24 9.71 -3.40
N LEU A 194 24.87 10.79 -2.70
CA LEU A 194 23.49 11.29 -2.77
C LEU A 194 23.11 11.68 -4.21
N LYS A 195 24.05 12.27 -4.97
CA LYS A 195 23.84 12.64 -6.37
C LYS A 195 23.50 11.42 -7.24
N ASP A 196 24.24 10.33 -7.06
CA ASP A 196 23.99 9.08 -7.79
C ASP A 196 22.61 8.52 -7.44
N LEU A 197 22.24 8.51 -6.16
CA LEU A 197 20.93 8.04 -5.72
C LEU A 197 19.79 8.85 -6.36
N LEU A 198 19.90 10.17 -6.40
CA LEU A 198 18.87 11.05 -6.97
C LEU A 198 18.77 10.90 -8.49
N PHE A 199 19.89 10.93 -9.22
CA PHE A 199 19.87 11.01 -10.68
C PHE A 199 19.82 9.66 -11.38
N ARG A 200 20.42 8.60 -10.82
CA ARG A 200 20.42 7.26 -11.46
C ARG A 200 19.10 6.51 -11.27
N TYR A 201 18.43 6.70 -10.13
CA TYR A 201 17.20 5.96 -9.78
C TYR A 201 15.91 6.76 -9.97
N ASN A 202 16.01 7.99 -10.49
CA ASN A 202 14.87 8.79 -10.93
C ASN A 202 15.12 9.26 -12.37
N CYS A 203 15.56 10.51 -12.51
CA CYS A 203 15.78 11.16 -13.79
C CYS A 203 17.19 11.77 -13.83
N HIS A 204 17.96 11.50 -14.89
CA HIS A 204 19.30 12.08 -15.05
C HIS A 204 19.22 13.46 -15.76
N PRO A 205 19.89 14.51 -15.25
CA PRO A 205 19.96 15.80 -15.95
C PRO A 205 20.72 15.70 -17.28
N ASP A 206 20.15 16.23 -18.37
CA ASP A 206 20.81 16.23 -19.69
C ASP A 206 21.93 17.28 -19.80
N HIS A 207 21.84 18.34 -19.00
CA HIS A 207 22.75 19.47 -19.01
C HIS A 207 23.23 19.77 -17.59
N ASP A 208 24.54 19.92 -17.43
CA ASP A 208 25.25 20.26 -16.18
C ASP A 208 24.61 19.67 -14.90
N PRO A 209 24.74 18.34 -14.69
CA PRO A 209 24.22 17.68 -13.49
C PRO A 209 24.77 18.27 -12.18
N GLU A 210 25.96 18.87 -12.21
CA GLU A 210 26.60 19.44 -11.03
C GLU A 210 25.94 20.76 -10.62
N GLU A 211 25.56 21.61 -11.56
CA GLU A 211 24.75 22.82 -11.29
C GLU A 211 23.40 22.44 -10.67
N VAL A 212 22.73 21.44 -11.24
CA VAL A 212 21.45 20.94 -10.73
C VAL A 212 21.60 20.42 -9.30
N PHE A 213 22.62 19.62 -9.04
CA PHE A 213 22.85 19.07 -7.70
C PHE A 213 23.18 20.18 -6.69
N ARG A 214 24.01 21.17 -7.06
CA ARG A 214 24.31 22.32 -6.20
C ARG A 214 23.07 23.15 -5.87
N TYR A 215 22.15 23.30 -6.82
CA TYR A 215 20.86 23.94 -6.56
C TYR A 215 20.04 23.16 -5.54
N ILE A 216 19.93 21.84 -5.69
CA ILE A 216 19.21 20.93 -4.77
C ILE A 216 19.76 21.05 -3.35
N LEU A 217 21.10 21.04 -3.18
CA LEU A 217 21.75 21.21 -1.88
C LEU A 217 21.47 22.58 -1.24
N LYS A 218 21.42 23.63 -2.06
CA LYS A 218 21.20 25.00 -1.61
C LYS A 218 19.75 25.31 -1.26
N PHE A 219 18.79 24.68 -1.96
CA PHE A 219 17.36 24.92 -1.81
C PHE A 219 16.58 23.62 -1.54
N PRO A 220 16.87 22.91 -0.43
CA PRO A 220 16.21 21.64 -0.12
C PRO A 220 14.69 21.79 0.03
N LYS A 221 14.18 22.96 0.44
CA LYS A 221 12.74 23.26 0.54
C LYS A 221 11.95 23.15 -0.76
N THR A 222 12.63 23.25 -1.92
CA THR A 222 11.99 23.07 -3.24
C THR A 222 11.99 21.61 -3.69
N VAL A 223 12.39 20.68 -2.83
CA VAL A 223 12.53 19.26 -3.12
C VAL A 223 11.50 18.47 -2.30
N MET A 224 10.82 17.57 -3.00
CA MET A 224 9.83 16.66 -2.45
C MET A 224 10.29 15.22 -2.62
N PHE A 225 10.21 14.44 -1.55
CA PHE A 225 10.49 13.01 -1.54
C PHE A 225 9.23 12.21 -1.25
N THR A 226 8.99 11.15 -2.02
CA THR A 226 7.99 10.12 -1.66
C THR A 226 8.69 8.78 -1.47
N PHE A 227 8.53 8.22 -0.27
CA PHE A 227 9.06 6.93 0.13
C PHE A 227 7.88 5.97 0.31
N ASP A 228 7.67 5.10 -0.67
CA ASP A 228 6.51 4.19 -0.67
C ASP A 228 6.87 2.83 -0.05
N GLY A 229 6.09 2.38 0.94
CA GLY A 229 6.18 1.04 1.52
C GLY A 229 7.34 0.85 2.50
N PHE A 230 7.49 1.73 3.49
CA PHE A 230 8.54 1.63 4.52
C PHE A 230 8.51 0.30 5.29
N ASP A 231 7.35 -0.32 5.46
CA ASP A 231 7.19 -1.65 6.04
C ASP A 231 7.83 -2.78 5.23
N GLU A 232 8.13 -2.55 3.94
CA GLU A 232 8.76 -3.52 3.04
C GLU A 232 10.30 -3.50 3.14
N MET A 233 10.86 -2.65 4.00
CA MET A 233 12.30 -2.56 4.27
C MET A 233 12.76 -3.68 5.19
N HIS A 234 12.86 -4.92 4.71
CA HIS A 234 13.54 -5.96 5.47
C HIS A 234 15.05 -5.83 5.27
N SER A 235 15.74 -5.24 6.24
CA SER A 235 17.17 -4.99 6.06
C SER A 235 18.01 -6.09 6.68
N THR A 236 18.74 -6.82 5.83
CA THR A 236 20.02 -7.46 6.23
C THR A 236 21.04 -6.40 6.68
N PHE A 237 20.81 -5.14 6.31
CA PHE A 237 21.51 -3.97 6.79
C PHE A 237 21.05 -3.63 8.22
N ASP A 238 21.98 -3.59 9.18
CA ASP A 238 21.63 -3.23 10.56
C ASP A 238 21.27 -1.74 10.61
N LEU A 239 19.97 -1.43 10.60
CA LEU A 239 19.45 -0.07 10.75
C LEU A 239 19.80 0.55 12.11
N ASN A 240 20.28 -0.24 13.07
CA ASN A 240 20.81 0.26 14.33
C ASN A 240 22.29 0.66 14.24
N ASN A 241 22.98 0.30 13.15
CA ASN A 241 24.40 0.57 12.92
C ASN A 241 24.64 1.20 11.53
N ILE A 242 23.89 2.27 11.24
CA ILE A 242 24.03 3.04 10.00
C ILE A 242 25.33 3.87 10.08
N PRO A 243 26.31 3.66 9.18
CA PRO A 243 27.51 4.49 9.12
C PRO A 243 27.10 5.95 8.91
N GLU A 244 27.60 6.86 9.74
CA GLU A 244 27.25 8.27 9.65
C GLU A 244 27.78 8.89 8.35
N VAL A 245 26.88 9.56 7.61
CA VAL A 245 27.21 10.27 6.38
C VAL A 245 27.08 11.76 6.68
N SER A 246 28.21 12.46 6.66
CA SER A 246 28.28 13.87 7.05
C SER A 246 28.13 14.80 5.86
N LEU A 247 28.63 14.39 4.68
CA LEU A 247 28.61 15.21 3.47
C LEU A 247 27.77 14.53 2.36
N PRO A 248 27.01 15.31 1.57
CA PRO A 248 26.27 14.77 0.41
C PRO A 248 27.14 14.12 -0.67
N THR A 249 28.44 14.42 -0.67
CA THR A 249 29.45 13.88 -1.58
C THR A 249 30.05 12.56 -1.10
N ASP A 250 29.86 12.20 0.17
CA ASP A 250 30.38 10.96 0.72
C ASP A 250 29.64 9.78 0.09
N THR A 251 30.38 8.71 -0.23
CA THR A 251 29.78 7.47 -0.69
C THR A 251 29.28 6.66 0.50
N ALA A 252 28.06 6.16 0.40
CA ALA A 252 27.47 5.30 1.43
C ALA A 252 26.56 4.26 0.80
N HIS A 253 26.17 3.27 1.61
CA HIS A 253 25.16 2.31 1.19
C HIS A 253 23.81 3.03 0.92
N PRO A 254 23.06 2.68 -0.13
CA PRO A 254 21.81 3.39 -0.47
C PRO A 254 20.77 3.43 0.65
N ALA A 255 20.68 2.35 1.45
CA ALA A 255 19.80 2.34 2.63
C ALA A 255 20.23 3.36 3.70
N ALA A 256 21.54 3.63 3.85
CA ALA A 256 22.05 4.65 4.76
C ALA A 256 21.71 6.06 4.26
N LEU A 257 21.88 6.33 2.96
CA LEU A 257 21.47 7.59 2.34
C LEU A 257 19.97 7.84 2.51
N PHE A 258 19.13 6.82 2.30
CA PHE A 258 17.69 6.88 2.54
C PHE A 258 17.36 7.28 3.98
N MET A 259 17.96 6.63 4.97
CA MET A 259 17.72 6.94 6.39
C MET A 259 18.21 8.34 6.77
N HIS A 260 19.30 8.82 6.17
CA HIS A 260 19.79 10.18 6.37
C HIS A 260 18.94 11.25 5.69
N LEU A 261 18.33 10.95 4.53
CA LEU A 261 17.29 11.79 3.94
C LEU A 261 16.06 11.83 4.85
N LEU A 262 15.56 10.68 5.31
CA LEU A 262 14.37 10.60 6.15
C LEU A 262 14.55 11.33 7.49
N SER A 263 15.74 11.24 8.09
CA SER A 263 16.08 11.93 9.34
C SER A 263 16.43 13.41 9.19
N GLY A 264 16.48 13.93 7.96
CA GLY A 264 16.87 15.31 7.69
C GLY A 264 18.35 15.61 7.91
N LYS A 265 19.20 14.58 8.11
CA LYS A 265 20.67 14.74 8.10
C LYS A 265 21.17 15.15 6.72
N LEU A 266 20.56 14.59 5.66
CA LEU A 266 20.75 15.02 4.29
C LEU A 266 19.51 15.81 3.83
N LEU A 267 19.74 16.93 3.14
CA LEU A 267 18.70 17.80 2.59
C LEU A 267 17.64 18.25 3.63
N LYS A 268 18.11 18.72 4.78
CA LYS A 268 17.26 19.33 5.82
C LYS A 268 16.37 20.41 5.24
N GLY A 269 15.07 20.40 5.57
CA GLY A 269 14.05 21.31 5.07
C GLY A 269 13.32 20.84 3.80
N SER A 270 13.70 19.69 3.22
CA SER A 270 12.94 19.05 2.15
C SER A 270 11.63 18.45 2.65
N ARG A 271 10.60 18.41 1.81
CA ARG A 271 9.32 17.79 2.15
C ARG A 271 9.34 16.29 1.87
N LYS A 272 8.73 15.50 2.76
CA LYS A 272 8.78 14.03 2.67
C LYS A 272 7.39 13.46 2.92
N ILE A 273 6.92 12.56 2.05
CA ILE A 273 5.85 11.62 2.35
C ILE A 273 6.48 10.25 2.55
N LEU A 274 6.09 9.59 3.64
CA LEU A 274 6.44 8.21 3.91
C LEU A 274 5.16 7.40 4.06
N THR A 275 5.02 6.30 3.33
CA THR A 275 3.90 5.36 3.52
C THR A 275 4.34 4.10 4.25
N ALA A 276 3.48 3.57 5.11
CA ALA A 276 3.67 2.25 5.71
C ALA A 276 2.35 1.54 6.02
N ARG A 277 2.41 0.26 6.40
CA ARG A 277 1.27 -0.44 7.03
C ARG A 277 0.98 0.08 8.43
N THR A 278 -0.27 -0.08 8.86
CA THR A 278 -0.68 0.06 10.26
C THR A 278 0.22 -0.82 11.14
N GLY A 279 0.64 -0.29 12.29
CA GLY A 279 1.54 -0.97 13.22
C GLY A 279 3.03 -0.67 13.01
N CYS A 280 3.41 -0.06 11.89
CA CYS A 280 4.78 0.42 11.71
C CYS A 280 5.07 1.62 12.65
N GLN A 281 6.11 1.49 13.47
CA GLN A 281 6.51 2.53 14.43
C GLN A 281 7.55 3.47 13.82
N LEU A 282 7.33 4.77 13.95
CA LEU A 282 8.27 5.82 13.57
C LEU A 282 8.54 6.74 14.74
N SER A 283 9.77 7.22 14.83
CA SER A 283 10.16 8.23 15.81
C SER A 283 9.34 9.50 15.60
N GLY A 284 8.66 9.97 16.66
CA GLY A 284 7.86 11.20 16.63
C GLY A 284 8.66 12.44 16.22
N LYS A 285 9.99 12.43 16.43
CA LYS A 285 10.89 13.50 15.98
C LYS A 285 10.90 13.71 14.47
N LEU A 286 10.65 12.66 13.69
CA LEU A 286 10.68 12.70 12.22
C LEU A 286 9.35 13.15 11.61
N VAL A 287 8.26 12.85 12.32
CA VAL A 287 6.91 12.89 11.80
C VAL A 287 6.28 14.25 12.08
N ARG A 288 6.08 15.05 11.04
CA ARG A 288 5.35 16.32 11.11
C ARG A 288 3.86 16.11 11.28
N LYS A 289 3.29 15.21 10.47
CA LYS A 289 1.85 14.88 10.43
C LYS A 289 1.65 13.38 10.35
N ARG A 290 0.55 12.90 10.93
CA ARG A 290 0.10 11.50 10.82
C ARG A 290 -1.24 11.45 10.14
N ILE A 291 -1.35 10.62 9.11
CA ILE A 291 -2.56 10.48 8.30
C ILE A 291 -2.88 9.00 8.17
N MET A 292 -4.05 8.63 8.65
CA MET A 292 -4.58 7.29 8.51
C MET A 292 -5.48 7.22 7.27
N LEU A 293 -5.15 6.32 6.35
CA LEU A 293 -5.95 6.02 5.17
C LEU A 293 -6.92 4.88 5.50
N ARG A 294 -8.23 5.19 5.56
CA ARG A 294 -9.29 4.25 5.96
C ARG A 294 -9.96 3.49 4.81
N GLY A 295 -9.61 3.77 3.55
CA GLY A 295 -10.22 3.16 2.38
C GLY A 295 -11.47 3.91 1.90
N PHE A 296 -12.49 3.22 1.39
CA PHE A 296 -13.69 3.84 0.84
C PHE A 296 -14.86 3.86 1.82
N GLY A 297 -15.44 5.05 2.00
CA GLY A 297 -16.79 5.21 2.54
C GLY A 297 -17.86 4.94 1.47
N MET A 298 -19.13 4.94 1.88
CA MET A 298 -20.23 4.69 0.94
C MET A 298 -20.28 5.72 -0.20
N ASP A 299 -20.00 7.00 0.08
CA ASP A 299 -19.97 8.05 -0.94
C ASP A 299 -18.86 7.81 -1.96
N ASN A 300 -17.67 7.40 -1.49
CA ASN A 300 -16.55 7.04 -2.36
C ASN A 300 -16.88 5.82 -3.23
N LEU A 301 -17.58 4.82 -2.68
CA LEU A 301 -18.03 3.66 -3.46
C LEU A 301 -19.02 4.05 -4.55
N VAL A 302 -19.95 4.96 -4.27
CA VAL A 302 -20.89 5.45 -5.27
C VAL A 302 -20.14 6.19 -6.39
N GLU A 303 -19.21 7.07 -6.04
CA GLU A 303 -18.38 7.80 -7.00
C GLU A 303 -17.51 6.84 -7.83
N TYR A 304 -16.85 5.88 -7.19
CA TYR A 304 -16.00 4.90 -7.84
C TYR A 304 -16.80 4.01 -8.80
N THR A 305 -18.02 3.59 -8.42
CA THR A 305 -18.91 2.83 -9.31
C THR A 305 -19.28 3.63 -10.55
N ARG A 306 -19.58 4.93 -10.40
CA ARG A 306 -19.87 5.86 -11.50
C ARG A 306 -18.68 6.05 -12.44
N LEU A 307 -17.47 6.17 -11.89
CA LEU A 307 -16.27 6.33 -12.68
C LEU A 307 -15.90 5.05 -13.43
N PHE A 308 -16.02 3.90 -12.77
CA PHE A 308 -15.61 2.60 -13.31
C PHE A 308 -16.59 2.08 -14.37
N PHE A 309 -17.89 1.99 -14.06
CA PHE A 309 -18.88 1.44 -14.98
C PHE A 309 -19.56 2.55 -15.76
N LYS A 310 -19.16 2.73 -17.02
CA LYS A 310 -19.79 3.69 -17.94
C LYS A 310 -21.18 3.26 -18.39
N GLU A 311 -21.45 1.95 -18.43
CA GLU A 311 -22.76 1.43 -18.81
C GLU A 311 -23.77 1.55 -17.64
N PRO A 312 -24.90 2.26 -17.82
CA PRO A 312 -25.86 2.51 -16.75
C PRO A 312 -26.48 1.24 -16.14
N SER A 313 -26.67 0.18 -16.94
CA SER A 313 -27.26 -1.09 -16.51
C SER A 313 -26.41 -1.79 -15.44
N VAL A 314 -25.11 -1.93 -15.72
CA VAL A 314 -24.11 -2.54 -14.82
C VAL A 314 -23.90 -1.65 -13.60
N ASN A 315 -23.80 -0.33 -13.82
CA ASN A 315 -23.66 0.64 -12.74
C ASN A 315 -24.79 0.52 -11.70
N MET A 316 -26.05 0.54 -12.15
CA MET A 316 -27.20 0.41 -11.26
C MET A 316 -27.23 -0.94 -10.53
N ARG A 317 -26.87 -2.03 -11.20
CA ARG A 317 -26.82 -3.37 -10.61
C ARG A 317 -25.79 -3.46 -9.49
N VAL A 318 -24.56 -2.99 -9.74
CA VAL A 318 -23.48 -2.99 -8.75
C VAL A 318 -23.83 -2.09 -7.56
N LEU A 319 -24.38 -0.89 -7.79
CA LEU A 319 -24.86 -0.01 -6.72
C LEU A 319 -25.97 -0.66 -5.88
N SER A 320 -26.89 -1.37 -6.51
CA SER A 320 -27.95 -2.11 -5.81
C SER A 320 -27.35 -3.18 -4.89
N HIS A 321 -26.36 -3.94 -5.38
CA HIS A 321 -25.66 -4.95 -4.58
C HIS A 321 -24.88 -4.34 -3.40
N LEU A 322 -24.17 -3.23 -3.62
CA LEU A 322 -23.47 -2.50 -2.55
C LEU A 322 -24.43 -2.01 -1.46
N LYS A 323 -25.64 -1.58 -1.83
CA LYS A 323 -26.66 -1.13 -0.87
C LYS A 323 -27.35 -2.28 -0.15
N ALA A 324 -27.62 -3.39 -0.85
CA ALA A 324 -28.37 -4.52 -0.33
C ALA A 324 -27.54 -5.48 0.54
N ASN A 325 -26.22 -5.57 0.30
CA ASN A 325 -25.35 -6.52 0.97
C ASN A 325 -24.23 -5.81 1.76
N HIS A 326 -24.37 -5.77 3.09
CA HIS A 326 -23.39 -5.13 3.98
C HIS A 326 -22.00 -5.77 3.91
N ASN A 327 -21.93 -7.10 3.84
CA ASN A 327 -20.65 -7.81 3.73
C ASN A 327 -19.94 -7.44 2.43
N PHE A 328 -20.67 -7.36 1.33
CA PHE A 328 -20.15 -6.92 0.04
C PHE A 328 -19.64 -5.47 0.09
N SER A 329 -20.42 -4.54 0.69
CA SER A 329 -19.98 -3.15 0.88
C SER A 329 -18.75 -3.03 1.79
N SER A 330 -18.66 -3.87 2.83
CA SER A 330 -17.52 -3.90 3.75
C SER A 330 -16.25 -4.40 3.05
N LEU A 331 -16.35 -5.39 2.15
CA LEU A 331 -15.21 -5.83 1.33
C LEU A 331 -14.79 -4.73 0.36
N CYS A 332 -15.75 -4.09 -0.30
CA CYS A 332 -15.48 -2.97 -1.20
C CYS A 332 -14.93 -1.73 -0.49
N SER A 333 -15.06 -1.60 0.84
CA SER A 333 -14.40 -0.52 1.58
C SER A 333 -12.87 -0.55 1.46
N ILE A 334 -12.28 -1.70 1.08
CA ILE A 334 -10.87 -1.82 0.75
C ILE A 334 -10.72 -1.60 -0.77
N PRO A 335 -10.09 -0.50 -1.24
CA PRO A 335 -10.00 -0.14 -2.65
C PRO A 335 -9.47 -1.25 -3.56
N LEU A 336 -8.47 -1.99 -3.08
CA LEU A 336 -7.95 -3.16 -3.81
C LEU A 336 -9.05 -4.20 -4.09
N PHE A 337 -9.81 -4.60 -3.07
CA PHE A 337 -10.86 -5.60 -3.24
C PHE A 337 -12.01 -5.07 -4.09
N CYS A 338 -12.36 -3.80 -3.92
CA CYS A 338 -13.34 -3.13 -4.76
C CYS A 338 -12.94 -3.18 -6.24
N TRP A 339 -11.69 -2.84 -6.56
CA TRP A 339 -11.16 -2.90 -7.92
C TRP A 339 -11.21 -4.31 -8.51
N ILE A 340 -10.78 -5.35 -7.76
CA ILE A 340 -10.84 -6.74 -8.24
C ILE A 340 -12.28 -7.13 -8.55
N ILE A 341 -13.20 -6.90 -7.61
CA ILE A 341 -14.62 -7.20 -7.78
C ILE A 341 -15.17 -6.47 -9.01
N PHE A 342 -14.87 -5.18 -9.17
CA PHE A 342 -15.40 -4.38 -10.27
C PHE A 342 -14.87 -4.85 -11.62
N LYS A 343 -13.58 -5.18 -11.71
CA LYS A 343 -12.99 -5.79 -12.90
C LYS A 343 -13.63 -7.13 -13.24
N SER A 344 -13.96 -7.94 -12.25
CA SER A 344 -14.69 -9.18 -12.48
C SER A 344 -16.09 -8.92 -13.03
N TYR A 345 -16.84 -7.96 -12.48
CA TYR A 345 -18.15 -7.56 -13.01
C TYR A 345 -18.07 -7.09 -14.48
N GLU A 346 -17.05 -6.28 -14.82
CA GLU A 346 -16.78 -5.85 -16.19
C GLU A 346 -16.51 -7.05 -17.11
N HIS A 347 -15.67 -7.99 -16.68
CA HIS A 347 -15.36 -9.19 -17.47
C HIS A 347 -16.60 -10.03 -17.75
N PHE A 348 -17.37 -10.43 -16.73
CA PHE A 348 -18.55 -11.27 -16.92
C PHE A 348 -19.62 -10.59 -17.77
N HIS A 349 -19.80 -9.28 -17.58
CA HIS A 349 -20.68 -8.50 -18.46
C HIS A 349 -20.22 -8.54 -19.91
N SER A 350 -18.92 -8.35 -20.18
CA SER A 350 -18.37 -8.37 -21.54
C SER A 350 -18.55 -9.69 -22.28
N VAL A 351 -18.61 -10.82 -21.55
CA VAL A 351 -18.85 -12.16 -22.12
C VAL A 351 -20.33 -12.58 -22.09
N ASN A 352 -21.24 -11.66 -21.76
CA ASN A 352 -22.68 -11.92 -21.57
C ASN A 352 -22.98 -13.01 -20.54
N GLU A 353 -22.10 -13.24 -19.57
CA GLU A 353 -22.32 -14.14 -18.46
C GLU A 353 -22.89 -13.36 -17.27
N SER A 354 -23.97 -13.86 -16.67
CA SER A 354 -24.45 -13.32 -15.39
C SER A 354 -23.73 -14.02 -14.24
N HIS A 355 -22.56 -13.51 -13.86
CA HIS A 355 -21.95 -13.91 -12.59
C HIS A 355 -22.54 -13.04 -11.48
N GLU A 356 -23.59 -13.54 -10.84
CA GLU A 356 -24.06 -12.97 -9.57
C GLU A 356 -23.35 -13.67 -8.42
N PHE A 357 -22.86 -12.90 -7.45
CA PHE A 357 -22.63 -13.45 -6.12
C PHE A 357 -23.99 -13.89 -5.58
N SER A 358 -24.36 -15.15 -5.83
CA SER A 358 -25.65 -15.72 -5.42
C SER A 358 -25.76 -15.91 -3.91
N SER A 359 -24.65 -15.79 -3.19
CA SER A 359 -24.58 -15.85 -1.73
C SER A 359 -24.73 -14.47 -1.10
N SER A 360 -25.46 -14.42 0.03
CA SER A 360 -25.54 -13.24 0.88
C SER A 360 -24.20 -12.87 1.54
N PHE A 361 -23.17 -13.72 1.44
CA PHE A 361 -21.85 -13.52 2.03
C PHE A 361 -20.76 -13.89 1.01
N VAL A 362 -19.83 -12.97 0.77
CA VAL A 362 -18.68 -13.12 -0.13
C VAL A 362 -17.43 -13.20 0.75
N THR A 363 -16.52 -14.14 0.47
CA THR A 363 -15.25 -14.23 1.23
C THR A 363 -14.08 -13.67 0.45
N LEU A 364 -12.94 -13.42 1.11
CA LEU A 364 -11.75 -12.96 0.42
C LEU A 364 -11.25 -14.03 -0.57
N THR A 365 -11.41 -15.31 -0.22
CA THR A 365 -11.10 -16.41 -1.13
C THR A 365 -11.97 -16.38 -2.38
N ASP A 366 -13.26 -15.98 -2.29
CA ASP A 366 -14.12 -15.83 -3.46
C ASP A 366 -13.58 -14.78 -4.44
N ILE A 367 -13.15 -13.63 -3.91
CA ILE A 367 -12.57 -12.53 -4.71
C ILE A 367 -11.32 -13.00 -5.47
N PHE A 368 -10.42 -13.71 -4.77
CA PHE A 368 -9.20 -14.19 -5.40
C PHE A 368 -9.47 -15.31 -6.41
N LEU A 369 -10.40 -16.23 -6.13
CA LEU A 369 -10.83 -17.20 -7.14
C LEU A 369 -11.37 -16.48 -8.37
N LEU A 370 -12.21 -15.48 -8.20
CA LEU A 370 -12.74 -14.69 -9.31
C LEU A 370 -11.64 -14.05 -10.17
N LEU A 371 -10.62 -13.47 -9.52
CA LEU A 371 -9.44 -12.92 -10.21
C LEU A 371 -8.72 -13.98 -11.04
N ILE A 372 -8.50 -15.18 -10.49
CA ILE A 372 -7.86 -16.29 -11.21
C ILE A 372 -8.69 -16.72 -12.42
N GLU A 373 -10.01 -16.83 -12.25
CA GLU A 373 -10.90 -17.22 -13.34
C GLU A 373 -10.79 -16.26 -14.53
N VAL A 374 -10.85 -14.94 -14.27
CA VAL A 374 -10.71 -13.91 -15.29
C VAL A 374 -9.40 -14.07 -16.07
N TYR A 375 -8.29 -14.31 -15.37
CA TYR A 375 -6.98 -14.47 -16.01
C TYR A 375 -6.82 -15.74 -16.83
N LEU A 376 -7.38 -16.84 -16.36
CA LEU A 376 -7.43 -18.05 -17.14
C LEU A 376 -8.32 -17.88 -18.39
N LYS A 377 -9.45 -17.17 -18.28
CA LYS A 377 -10.35 -16.88 -19.41
C LYS A 377 -9.72 -15.94 -20.45
N LEU A 378 -9.00 -14.91 -20.02
CA LEU A 378 -8.30 -13.99 -20.94
C LEU A 378 -7.25 -14.72 -21.80
N SER A 379 -6.57 -15.72 -21.24
CA SER A 379 -5.58 -16.50 -21.99
C SER A 379 -6.17 -17.46 -23.03
N THR A 380 -7.46 -17.79 -22.92
CA THR A 380 -8.14 -18.80 -23.77
C THR A 380 -8.97 -18.21 -24.91
N LYS A 381 -8.81 -16.91 -25.22
CA LYS A 381 -9.45 -16.19 -26.34
C LYS A 381 -10.96 -16.47 -26.49
N GLY A 382 -11.75 -16.06 -25.51
CA GLY A 382 -13.20 -15.88 -25.67
C GLY A 382 -14.04 -17.15 -25.75
N THR A 383 -13.53 -18.31 -25.33
CA THR A 383 -14.39 -19.48 -25.17
C THR A 383 -15.29 -19.32 -23.95
N ASN A 384 -16.62 -19.30 -24.15
CA ASN A 384 -17.62 -19.35 -23.07
C ASN A 384 -17.62 -20.74 -22.41
N ILE A 385 -16.61 -21.01 -21.60
CA ILE A 385 -16.48 -22.22 -20.80
C ILE A 385 -16.83 -21.92 -19.34
N SER A 386 -17.47 -22.89 -18.68
CA SER A 386 -17.83 -22.78 -17.27
C SER A 386 -16.60 -22.51 -16.39
N GLN A 387 -16.81 -21.92 -15.21
CA GLN A 387 -15.76 -21.74 -14.20
C GLN A 387 -15.01 -23.06 -13.92
N VAL A 388 -15.75 -24.15 -13.72
CA VAL A 388 -15.16 -25.49 -13.47
C VAL A 388 -14.20 -25.91 -14.58
N GLU A 389 -14.60 -25.75 -15.84
CA GLU A 389 -13.76 -26.14 -16.99
C GLU A 389 -12.55 -25.22 -17.15
N THR A 390 -12.71 -23.92 -16.86
CA THR A 390 -11.62 -22.94 -16.85
C THR A 390 -10.50 -23.36 -15.91
N TYR A 391 -10.84 -23.71 -14.66
CA TYR A 391 -9.86 -24.16 -13.68
C TYR A 391 -9.25 -25.52 -14.05
N ARG A 392 -10.06 -26.43 -14.60
CA ARG A 392 -9.58 -27.75 -15.04
C ARG A 392 -8.49 -27.60 -16.11
N LYS A 393 -8.71 -26.76 -17.12
CA LYS A 393 -7.72 -26.47 -18.17
C LYS A 393 -6.50 -25.72 -17.63
N GLY A 394 -6.70 -24.79 -16.70
CA GLY A 394 -5.63 -24.02 -16.06
C GLY A 394 -4.83 -24.78 -14.98
N LYS A 395 -5.15 -26.04 -14.69
CA LYS A 395 -4.57 -26.79 -13.56
C LYS A 395 -3.04 -26.78 -13.55
N GLU A 396 -2.40 -27.02 -14.68
CA GLU A 396 -0.94 -27.05 -14.79
C GLU A 396 -0.30 -25.68 -14.52
N THR A 397 -0.88 -24.63 -15.10
CA THR A 397 -0.49 -23.24 -14.82
C THR A 397 -0.58 -22.92 -13.33
N LEU A 398 -1.71 -23.27 -12.70
CA LEU A 398 -1.93 -23.03 -11.27
C LEU A 398 -0.96 -23.80 -10.38
N LEU A 399 -0.58 -25.03 -10.77
CA LEU A 399 0.42 -25.82 -10.06
C LEU A 399 1.81 -25.19 -10.13
N LEU A 400 2.26 -24.76 -11.30
CA LEU A 400 3.60 -24.20 -11.49
C LEU A 400 3.74 -22.81 -10.85
N ILE A 401 2.77 -21.92 -11.06
CA ILE A 401 2.74 -20.60 -10.39
C ILE A 401 2.55 -20.76 -8.88
N GLY A 402 1.72 -21.72 -8.45
CA GLY A 402 1.57 -22.08 -7.04
C GLY A 402 2.86 -22.57 -6.41
N LYS A 403 3.64 -23.39 -7.13
CA LYS A 403 4.95 -23.89 -6.68
C LYS A 403 5.97 -22.76 -6.56
N LEU A 404 6.00 -21.82 -7.51
CA LEU A 404 6.82 -20.60 -7.41
C LEU A 404 6.49 -19.81 -6.14
N ALA A 405 5.20 -19.56 -5.89
CA ALA A 405 4.74 -18.87 -4.69
C ALA A 405 5.14 -19.61 -3.41
N TYR A 406 4.96 -20.93 -3.39
CA TYR A 406 5.32 -21.80 -2.26
C TYR A 406 6.82 -21.75 -1.95
N VAL A 407 7.68 -21.92 -2.96
CA VAL A 407 9.15 -21.83 -2.80
C VAL A 407 9.57 -20.43 -2.35
N GLY A 408 8.93 -19.39 -2.89
CA GLY A 408 9.14 -18.01 -2.45
C GLY A 408 8.82 -17.84 -0.97
N MET A 409 7.65 -18.32 -0.52
CA MET A 409 7.28 -18.24 0.90
C MET A 409 8.25 -19.01 1.81
N GLU A 410 8.71 -20.20 1.43
CA GLU A 410 9.66 -20.97 2.24
C GLU A 410 11.01 -20.27 2.43
N LYS A 411 11.45 -19.54 1.40
CA LYS A 411 12.73 -18.84 1.40
C LYS A 411 12.59 -17.37 1.83
N SER A 412 11.38 -16.90 2.15
CA SER A 412 11.08 -15.47 2.34
C SER A 412 11.53 -14.60 1.16
N VAL A 413 11.34 -15.12 -0.05
CA VAL A 413 11.66 -14.47 -1.33
C VAL A 413 10.36 -14.02 -2.00
N PHE A 414 10.32 -12.74 -2.36
CA PHE A 414 9.17 -12.09 -3.01
C PHE A 414 9.46 -11.58 -4.43
N VAL A 415 10.74 -11.60 -4.82
CA VAL A 415 11.23 -11.26 -6.17
C VAL A 415 12.05 -12.44 -6.67
N PHE A 416 11.72 -12.94 -7.86
CA PHE A 416 12.29 -14.14 -8.44
C PHE A 416 13.17 -13.76 -9.63
N ASP A 417 14.40 -14.26 -9.63
CA ASP A 417 15.31 -14.14 -10.76
C ASP A 417 14.97 -15.14 -11.87
N HIS A 418 15.56 -14.91 -13.05
CA HIS A 418 15.38 -15.79 -14.20
C HIS A 418 15.84 -17.24 -13.92
N ASP A 419 16.85 -17.42 -13.08
CA ASP A 419 17.36 -18.74 -12.67
C ASP A 419 16.31 -19.52 -11.88
N THR A 420 15.61 -18.87 -10.94
CA THR A 420 14.52 -19.49 -10.18
C THR A 420 13.38 -19.90 -11.10
N ILE A 421 12.98 -19.04 -12.04
CA ILE A 421 11.93 -19.33 -13.04
C ILE A 421 12.31 -20.53 -13.90
N THR A 422 13.56 -20.58 -14.38
CA THR A 422 14.08 -21.67 -15.20
C THR A 422 14.16 -22.98 -14.41
N SER A 423 14.63 -22.95 -13.16
CA SER A 423 14.75 -24.12 -12.29
C SER A 423 13.40 -24.81 -12.01
N LEU A 424 12.31 -24.05 -12.03
CA LEU A 424 10.95 -24.53 -11.82
C LEU A 424 10.25 -24.91 -13.13
N ASN A 425 10.92 -24.79 -14.29
CA ASN A 425 10.39 -25.06 -15.62
C ASN A 425 9.09 -24.31 -15.92
N ILE A 426 9.00 -23.04 -15.54
CA ILE A 426 7.79 -22.22 -15.77
C ILE A 426 7.84 -21.66 -17.20
N PRO A 427 6.87 -21.98 -18.08
CA PRO A 427 6.80 -21.41 -19.42
C PRO A 427 6.62 -19.89 -19.41
N GLU A 428 7.31 -19.18 -20.29
CA GLU A 428 7.29 -17.71 -20.36
C GLU A 428 5.88 -17.13 -20.55
N HIS A 429 5.00 -17.83 -21.29
CA HIS A 429 3.62 -17.39 -21.50
C HIS A 429 2.78 -17.41 -20.20
N TYR A 430 3.15 -18.20 -19.18
CA TYR A 430 2.49 -18.13 -17.86
C TYR A 430 2.85 -16.87 -17.08
N LEU A 431 4.03 -16.30 -17.32
CA LEU A 431 4.45 -15.04 -16.69
C LEU A 431 3.62 -13.86 -17.19
N LYS A 432 3.08 -13.95 -18.42
CA LYS A 432 2.28 -12.92 -19.08
C LYS A 432 0.78 -12.96 -18.76
N LEU A 433 0.35 -13.90 -17.89
CA LEU A 433 -1.06 -14.08 -17.52
C LEU A 433 -1.61 -13.00 -16.56
N GLY A 434 -0.75 -12.14 -16.02
CA GLY A 434 -1.14 -11.09 -15.07
C GLY A 434 -1.05 -11.48 -13.59
N PHE A 435 -0.56 -12.68 -13.26
CA PHE A 435 -0.24 -13.04 -11.87
C PHE A 435 1.07 -12.40 -11.40
N LEU A 436 2.01 -12.23 -12.34
CA LEU A 436 3.38 -11.75 -12.13
C LEU A 436 3.60 -10.45 -12.93
N ARG A 437 4.54 -9.64 -12.47
CA ARG A 437 5.02 -8.44 -13.17
C ARG A 437 6.53 -8.37 -13.16
N ASN A 438 7.10 -7.71 -14.18
CA ASN A 438 8.53 -7.44 -14.22
C ASN A 438 8.89 -6.36 -13.18
N ASN A 439 10.04 -6.53 -12.53
CA ASN A 439 10.54 -5.56 -11.59
C ASN A 439 11.37 -4.48 -12.32
N ASP A 440 10.81 -3.28 -12.48
CA ASP A 440 11.50 -2.18 -13.18
C ASP A 440 12.79 -1.70 -12.48
N CYS A 441 13.08 -2.16 -11.26
CA CYS A 441 14.24 -1.70 -10.47
C CYS A 441 15.43 -2.67 -10.44
N ALA A 442 15.31 -3.87 -11.01
CA ALA A 442 16.40 -4.83 -11.04
C ALA A 442 17.17 -4.73 -12.38
N GLU A 443 18.50 -4.74 -12.32
CA GLU A 443 19.35 -4.82 -13.52
C GLU A 443 19.19 -6.16 -14.26
N ASN A 444 18.56 -7.16 -13.62
CA ASN A 444 18.25 -8.48 -14.17
C ASN A 444 16.74 -8.63 -14.35
N ASP A 445 16.32 -9.30 -15.43
CA ASP A 445 14.94 -9.68 -15.77
C ASP A 445 14.30 -10.53 -14.64
N SER A 446 13.87 -9.86 -13.57
CA SER A 446 13.27 -10.46 -12.39
C SER A 446 11.78 -10.17 -12.36
N VAL A 447 11.03 -11.12 -11.80
CA VAL A 447 9.57 -11.08 -11.72
C VAL A 447 9.11 -11.15 -10.28
N GLU A 448 8.02 -10.47 -9.95
CA GLU A 448 7.38 -10.54 -8.65
C GLU A 448 5.89 -10.78 -8.81
N PHE A 449 5.24 -11.38 -7.80
CA PHE A 449 3.79 -11.36 -7.75
C PHE A 449 3.29 -9.92 -7.66
N PHE A 450 2.19 -9.63 -8.35
CA PHE A 450 1.62 -8.27 -8.34
C PHE A 450 1.42 -7.76 -6.91
N HIS A 451 1.03 -8.65 -5.99
CA HIS A 451 0.93 -8.35 -4.56
C HIS A 451 1.29 -9.59 -3.71
N VAL A 452 1.89 -9.38 -2.53
CA VAL A 452 2.28 -10.47 -1.60
C VAL A 452 1.07 -11.31 -1.16
N THR A 453 -0.13 -10.72 -1.06
CA THR A 453 -1.37 -11.48 -0.80
C THR A 453 -1.71 -12.45 -1.93
N LEU A 454 -1.40 -12.11 -3.19
CA LEU A 454 -1.58 -13.01 -4.32
C LEU A 454 -0.59 -14.18 -4.26
N GLN A 455 0.67 -13.91 -3.89
CA GLN A 455 1.64 -14.96 -3.55
C GLN A 455 1.09 -15.87 -2.44
N SER A 456 0.54 -15.28 -1.37
CA SER A 456 -0.05 -16.03 -0.24
C SER A 456 -1.21 -16.92 -0.68
N PHE A 457 -2.08 -16.40 -1.57
CA PHE A 457 -3.16 -17.16 -2.18
C PHE A 457 -2.64 -18.34 -3.01
N PHE A 458 -1.65 -18.13 -3.88
CA PHE A 458 -1.06 -19.18 -4.70
C PHE A 458 -0.35 -20.25 -3.87
N THR A 459 0.32 -19.86 -2.78
CA THR A 459 0.89 -20.79 -1.80
C THR A 459 -0.19 -21.67 -1.17
N ALA A 460 -1.31 -21.08 -0.72
CA ALA A 460 -2.44 -21.82 -0.17
C ALA A 460 -3.08 -22.73 -1.22
N LEU A 461 -3.26 -22.24 -2.44
CA LEU A 461 -3.80 -23.00 -3.56
C LEU A 461 -2.92 -24.21 -3.84
N PHE A 462 -1.60 -24.02 -3.97
CA PHE A 462 -0.62 -25.10 -4.17
C PHE A 462 -0.74 -26.17 -3.09
N LEU A 463 -0.74 -25.79 -1.81
CA LEU A 463 -0.91 -26.72 -0.68
C LEU A 463 -2.24 -27.48 -0.71
N VAL A 464 -3.28 -26.94 -1.35
CA VAL A 464 -4.56 -27.65 -1.53
C VAL A 464 -4.50 -28.58 -2.74
N ILE A 465 -4.01 -28.08 -3.88
CA ILE A 465 -4.08 -28.77 -5.18
C ILE A 465 -2.95 -29.78 -5.42
N ASP A 466 -1.82 -29.65 -4.71
CA ASP A 466 -0.75 -30.62 -4.79
C ASP A 466 -1.13 -31.90 -4.01
N SER A 467 -1.05 -33.04 -4.70
CA SER A 467 -1.34 -34.34 -4.12
C SER A 467 -0.19 -34.91 -3.29
N GLY A 468 1.03 -34.38 -3.43
CA GLY A 468 2.20 -34.78 -2.63
C GLY A 468 2.18 -34.20 -1.22
N SER A 469 1.58 -33.02 -1.04
CA SER A 469 1.50 -32.34 0.25
C SER A 469 0.68 -33.11 1.30
N ASP A 470 1.34 -33.46 2.40
CA ASP A 470 0.71 -34.12 3.54
C ASP A 470 -0.04 -33.13 4.45
N THR A 471 -0.74 -33.63 5.47
CA THR A 471 -1.48 -32.76 6.40
C THR A 471 -0.59 -31.91 7.30
N LYS A 472 0.67 -32.28 7.51
CA LYS A 472 1.61 -31.50 8.33
C LYS A 472 2.11 -30.30 7.52
N GLU A 473 2.47 -30.54 6.27
CA GLU A 473 2.87 -29.50 5.32
C GLU A 473 1.73 -28.50 5.07
N LEU A 474 0.50 -29.00 4.89
CA LEU A 474 -0.70 -28.16 4.78
C LEU A 474 -0.85 -27.17 5.95
N LEU A 475 -0.56 -27.62 7.18
CA LEU A 475 -0.84 -26.87 8.40
C LEU A 475 0.39 -26.14 8.97
N LYS A 476 1.54 -26.20 8.30
CA LYS A 476 2.80 -25.66 8.83
C LYS A 476 2.73 -24.16 9.13
N TYR A 477 2.00 -23.39 8.34
CA TYR A 477 1.92 -21.94 8.53
C TYR A 477 1.11 -21.54 9.77
N PHE A 478 0.29 -22.45 10.34
CA PHE A 478 -0.37 -22.20 11.63
C PHE A 478 0.62 -22.20 12.80
N SER A 479 1.69 -22.99 12.75
CA SER A 479 2.69 -23.02 13.83
C SER A 479 3.66 -21.85 13.76
N HIS A 480 4.04 -21.41 12.55
CA HIS A 480 4.92 -20.25 12.36
C HIS A 480 4.31 -18.96 12.92
N CYS A 481 2.98 -18.84 12.84
CA CYS A 481 2.23 -17.70 13.38
C CYS A 481 2.06 -17.71 14.91
N ALA A 482 2.30 -18.84 15.59
CA ALA A 482 2.08 -18.98 17.03
C ALA A 482 3.30 -18.54 17.87
N HIS A 483 4.50 -18.51 17.29
CA HIS A 483 5.76 -18.23 17.99
C HIS A 483 6.25 -16.78 17.85
N SER A 484 5.71 -16.00 16.93
CA SER A 484 6.22 -14.64 16.63
C SER A 484 5.82 -13.55 17.63
N HIS A 485 4.94 -13.83 18.60
CA HIS A 485 4.37 -12.79 19.49
C HIS A 485 4.62 -13.02 20.99
N GLN A 486 5.38 -14.05 21.38
CA GLN A 486 5.70 -14.25 22.81
C GLN A 486 6.83 -13.32 23.30
N GLU A 487 7.56 -12.62 22.42
CA GLU A 487 8.66 -11.73 22.81
C GLU A 487 8.23 -10.27 23.10
N ASP A 488 6.99 -9.86 22.78
CA ASP A 488 6.55 -8.44 22.86
C ASP A 488 5.88 -8.03 24.19
N LEU A 489 5.96 -8.85 25.23
CA LEU A 489 5.38 -8.53 26.54
C LEU A 489 6.36 -7.72 27.41
N SER A 490 6.65 -6.48 27.01
CA SER A 490 7.07 -5.44 27.95
C SER A 490 6.59 -4.04 27.53
N PRO A 491 5.89 -3.28 28.39
CA PRO A 491 5.50 -1.91 28.11
C PRO A 491 6.62 -0.99 28.60
N ASN A 492 7.66 -0.77 27.79
CA ASN A 492 8.61 0.30 28.05
C ASN A 492 8.27 1.50 27.18
N LEU A 493 7.60 2.46 27.79
CA LEU A 493 7.68 3.86 27.35
C LEU A 493 9.16 4.28 27.41
N PHE A 494 9.59 4.97 26.37
CA PHE A 494 10.89 5.61 26.14
C PHE A 494 12.02 4.76 25.53
N SER A 495 12.70 5.42 24.57
CA SER A 495 14.00 5.04 23.97
C SER A 495 13.88 4.09 22.74
N CYS A 496 14.51 4.29 21.57
CA CYS A 496 15.58 5.19 21.19
C CYS A 496 15.82 5.24 19.66
N ILE A 497 15.97 6.44 19.10
CA ILE A 497 17.12 6.72 18.21
C ILE A 497 18.12 7.36 19.17
N CYS A 498 19.24 6.67 19.42
CA CYS A 498 20.34 6.99 20.37
C CYS A 498 20.15 6.56 21.84
N ALA A 499 20.20 5.24 22.14
CA ALA A 499 20.88 4.65 23.31
C ALA A 499 20.53 3.15 23.50
N LYS A 500 21.60 2.35 23.53
CA LYS A 500 21.82 1.00 24.10
C LYS A 500 21.01 -0.21 23.59
N LYS A 501 21.81 -1.12 23.01
CA LYS A 501 21.72 -2.59 22.94
C LYS A 501 20.60 -3.21 23.78
N ASP A 502 19.48 -3.53 23.13
CA ASP A 502 18.74 -4.75 23.40
C ASP A 502 18.47 -5.46 22.07
N LYS A 503 18.69 -6.78 22.05
CA LYS A 503 18.40 -7.65 20.91
C LYS A 503 16.87 -7.79 20.80
N HIS A 504 16.21 -6.81 20.24
CA HIS A 504 14.83 -6.96 19.76
C HIS A 504 14.84 -7.29 18.27
N GLY A 505 13.94 -8.19 17.86
CA GLY A 505 13.81 -8.64 16.48
C GLY A 505 13.63 -7.49 15.49
N ASP A 506 13.92 -7.78 14.22
CA ASP A 506 13.83 -6.81 13.12
C ASP A 506 12.44 -6.10 13.12
N PRO A 507 12.37 -4.78 13.35
CA PRO A 507 11.11 -4.02 13.42
C PRO A 507 10.30 -4.03 12.12
N PHE A 508 10.85 -4.59 11.04
CA PHE A 508 10.21 -4.75 9.76
C PHE A 508 9.60 -6.15 9.53
N THR A 509 9.78 -7.12 10.44
CA THR A 509 9.27 -8.51 10.27
C THR A 509 7.74 -8.62 10.43
N ASN A 510 6.99 -8.29 9.38
CA ASN A 510 5.56 -8.56 9.32
C ASN A 510 5.24 -9.94 8.70
N ASN A 511 4.82 -10.88 9.55
CA ASN A 511 4.40 -12.23 9.16
C ASN A 511 2.93 -12.32 8.70
N ASP A 512 2.23 -11.21 8.45
CA ASP A 512 0.83 -11.18 7.98
C ASP A 512 0.62 -12.00 6.71
N HIS A 513 1.62 -12.05 5.82
CA HIS A 513 1.56 -12.86 4.60
C HIS A 513 1.38 -14.36 4.91
N LEU A 514 1.95 -14.87 6.00
CA LEU A 514 1.73 -16.25 6.46
C LEU A 514 0.30 -16.46 7.00
N GLN A 515 -0.26 -15.43 7.65
CA GLN A 515 -1.66 -15.47 8.10
C GLN A 515 -2.63 -15.51 6.91
N PHE A 516 -2.34 -14.78 5.83
CA PHE A 516 -3.12 -14.88 4.59
C PHE A 516 -3.09 -16.29 3.99
N VAL A 517 -1.96 -17.00 4.05
CA VAL A 517 -1.91 -18.42 3.61
C VAL A 517 -2.92 -19.25 4.41
N ASN A 518 -2.92 -19.14 5.74
CA ASN A 518 -3.87 -19.85 6.60
C ASN A 518 -5.34 -19.49 6.30
N LEU A 519 -5.61 -18.20 6.05
CA LEU A 519 -6.93 -17.69 5.69
C LEU A 519 -7.43 -18.33 4.38
N PHE A 520 -6.62 -18.27 3.32
CA PHE A 520 -6.98 -18.84 2.02
C PHE A 520 -7.11 -20.36 2.06
N LEU A 521 -6.29 -21.06 2.85
CA LEU A 521 -6.46 -22.51 3.08
C LEU A 521 -7.85 -22.82 3.62
N CYS A 522 -8.36 -22.01 4.56
CA CYS A 522 -9.69 -22.18 5.13
C CYS A 522 -10.81 -21.96 4.11
N GLY A 523 -10.68 -20.94 3.28
CA GLY A 523 -11.67 -20.63 2.25
C GLY A 523 -11.67 -21.64 1.12
N LEU A 524 -10.49 -22.04 0.62
CA LEU A 524 -10.36 -23.05 -0.43
C LEU A 524 -10.95 -24.38 0.03
N LEU A 525 -10.62 -24.83 1.24
CA LEU A 525 -11.15 -26.08 1.80
C LEU A 525 -12.60 -25.98 2.31
N SER A 526 -13.28 -24.85 2.12
CA SER A 526 -14.70 -24.72 2.48
C SER A 526 -15.60 -25.64 1.64
N LYS A 527 -16.85 -25.83 2.10
CA LYS A 527 -17.83 -26.67 1.39
C LYS A 527 -18.26 -26.10 0.04
N PRO A 528 -18.57 -24.79 -0.10
CA PRO A 528 -19.01 -24.25 -1.38
C PRO A 528 -18.00 -24.44 -2.52
N LYS A 529 -16.71 -24.43 -2.21
CA LYS A 529 -15.61 -24.59 -3.17
C LYS A 529 -15.29 -26.05 -3.51
N HIS A 530 -16.03 -27.02 -2.93
CA HIS A 530 -15.74 -28.43 -3.15
C HIS A 530 -15.86 -28.85 -4.61
N LEU A 531 -16.92 -28.41 -5.29
CA LEU A 531 -17.19 -28.77 -6.67
C LEU A 531 -16.05 -28.30 -7.59
N LEU A 532 -15.62 -27.05 -7.41
CA LEU A 532 -14.51 -26.46 -8.16
C LEU A 532 -13.21 -27.23 -7.92
N LEU A 533 -12.83 -27.43 -6.66
CA LEU A 533 -11.56 -28.08 -6.31
C LEU A 533 -11.53 -29.58 -6.60
N SER A 534 -12.68 -30.27 -6.62
CA SER A 534 -12.74 -31.70 -6.96
C SER A 534 -12.31 -32.02 -8.39
N GLN A 535 -12.25 -30.99 -9.25
CA GLN A 535 -11.77 -31.10 -10.63
C GLN A 535 -10.24 -31.02 -10.69
N LEU A 536 -9.62 -30.44 -9.66
CA LEU A 536 -8.18 -30.29 -9.55
C LEU A 536 -7.56 -31.44 -8.76
N VAL A 537 -8.22 -31.90 -7.70
CA VAL A 537 -7.73 -32.93 -6.77
C VAL A 537 -8.84 -33.91 -6.37
N PRO A 538 -8.52 -35.20 -6.18
CA PRO A 538 -9.46 -36.20 -5.67
C PRO A 538 -10.18 -35.77 -4.38
N SER A 539 -11.50 -36.01 -4.33
CA SER A 539 -12.35 -35.65 -3.18
C SER A 539 -11.94 -36.32 -1.86
N SER A 540 -11.29 -37.47 -1.90
CA SER A 540 -10.73 -38.17 -0.74
C SER A 540 -9.65 -37.33 -0.04
N ILE A 541 -8.73 -36.76 -0.81
CA ILE A 541 -7.65 -35.89 -0.32
C ILE A 541 -8.24 -34.61 0.27
N LEU A 542 -9.20 -33.97 -0.43
CA LEU A 542 -9.87 -32.75 0.07
C LEU A 542 -10.58 -33.00 1.41
N THR A 543 -11.22 -34.16 1.57
CA THR A 543 -11.90 -34.53 2.82
C THR A 543 -10.91 -34.74 3.97
N LEU A 544 -9.77 -35.36 3.69
CA LEU A 544 -8.69 -35.56 4.65
C LEU A 544 -8.08 -34.21 5.09
N LYS A 545 -7.72 -33.34 4.13
CA LYS A 545 -7.20 -31.99 4.39
C LYS A 545 -8.18 -31.15 5.22
N ARG A 546 -9.48 -31.18 4.90
CA ARG A 546 -10.54 -30.52 5.69
C ARG A 546 -10.61 -31.00 7.13
N LYS A 547 -10.49 -32.31 7.37
CA LYS A 547 -10.56 -32.87 8.73
C LYS A 547 -9.40 -32.38 9.58
N ALA A 548 -8.18 -32.38 9.03
CA ALA A 548 -6.99 -31.87 9.70
C ALA A 548 -7.13 -30.38 10.02
N LEU A 549 -7.55 -29.57 9.05
CA LEU A 549 -7.74 -28.12 9.22
C LEU A 549 -8.72 -27.79 10.36
N LYS A 550 -9.87 -28.49 10.43
CA LYS A 550 -10.87 -28.26 11.49
C LYS A 550 -10.31 -28.50 12.89
N GLN A 551 -9.52 -29.57 13.05
CA GLN A 551 -8.89 -29.89 14.33
C GLN A 551 -7.85 -28.83 14.71
N GLN A 552 -7.10 -28.34 13.73
CA GLN A 552 -6.11 -27.30 13.94
C GLN A 552 -6.74 -25.97 14.35
N LEU A 553 -7.80 -25.51 13.68
CA LEU A 553 -8.51 -24.27 14.04
C LEU A 553 -9.02 -24.28 15.49
N PHE A 554 -9.62 -25.41 15.90
CA PHE A 554 -10.06 -25.59 17.28
C PHE A 554 -8.88 -25.52 18.27
N LYS A 555 -7.79 -26.22 17.97
CA LYS A 555 -6.59 -26.25 18.80
C LYS A 555 -5.96 -24.86 18.92
N SER A 556 -5.85 -24.12 17.81
CA SER A 556 -5.26 -22.77 17.77
C SER A 556 -6.00 -21.80 18.69
N VAL A 557 -7.32 -21.66 18.55
CA VAL A 557 -8.11 -20.73 19.38
C VAL A 557 -8.05 -21.12 20.86
N LYS A 558 -8.20 -22.42 21.15
CA LYS A 558 -8.16 -22.92 22.53
C LYS A 558 -6.82 -22.66 23.20
N ILE A 559 -5.70 -22.91 22.51
CA ILE A 559 -4.36 -22.69 23.07
C ILE A 559 -4.09 -21.19 23.22
N HIS A 560 -4.41 -20.38 22.21
CA HIS A 560 -4.18 -18.94 22.23
C HIS A 560 -4.87 -18.28 23.44
N LEU A 561 -6.18 -18.48 23.60
CA LEU A 561 -6.92 -17.86 24.70
C LEU A 561 -6.58 -18.44 26.07
N LYS A 562 -6.22 -19.73 26.15
CA LYS A 562 -5.85 -20.38 27.43
C LYS A 562 -4.53 -19.84 27.97
N ASN A 563 -3.60 -19.46 27.09
CA ASN A 563 -2.26 -19.00 27.47
C ASN A 563 -2.22 -17.50 27.85
N LEU A 564 -3.31 -16.76 27.66
CA LEU A 564 -3.36 -15.32 27.97
C LEU A 564 -3.71 -15.06 29.44
N PRO A 565 -3.15 -13.98 30.04
CA PRO A 565 -3.50 -13.58 31.40
C PRO A 565 -4.99 -13.27 31.54
N ARG A 566 -5.54 -13.60 32.70
CA ARG A 566 -6.95 -13.33 33.04
C ARG A 566 -7.03 -12.27 34.12
N SER A 567 -7.96 -11.33 33.94
CA SER A 567 -8.30 -10.33 34.95
C SER A 567 -9.78 -10.40 35.26
N SER A 568 -10.16 -10.20 36.52
CA SER A 568 -11.55 -9.96 36.87
C SER A 568 -11.90 -8.52 36.53
N PHE A 569 -12.97 -8.30 35.76
CA PHE A 569 -13.48 -6.97 35.45
C PHE A 569 -15.00 -7.00 35.45
N MET A 570 -15.65 -6.25 36.36
CA MET A 570 -17.11 -6.21 36.50
C MET A 570 -17.77 -7.60 36.64
N GLY A 571 -17.09 -8.55 37.31
CA GLY A 571 -17.57 -9.92 37.47
C GLY A 571 -17.28 -10.86 36.29
N TYR A 572 -16.69 -10.36 35.21
CA TYR A 572 -16.25 -11.16 34.07
C TYR A 572 -14.79 -11.64 34.20
N SER A 573 -14.50 -12.82 33.67
CA SER A 573 -13.14 -13.32 33.41
C SER A 573 -12.63 -12.75 32.08
N ARG A 574 -12.07 -11.54 32.14
CA ARG A 574 -11.55 -10.79 31.00
C ARG A 574 -10.19 -11.30 30.52
N VAL A 575 -10.11 -11.51 29.21
CA VAL A 575 -8.87 -11.77 28.47
C VAL A 575 -8.65 -10.65 27.45
N HIS A 576 -7.44 -10.10 27.45
CA HIS A 576 -6.98 -9.21 26.38
C HIS A 576 -6.46 -10.08 25.24
N ALA A 577 -7.28 -10.26 24.22
CA ALA A 577 -6.92 -11.03 23.04
C ALA A 577 -5.96 -10.22 22.18
N LEU A 578 -4.94 -10.88 21.64
CA LEU A 578 -3.98 -10.25 20.74
C LEU A 578 -4.53 -10.20 19.31
N THR A 579 -3.90 -9.41 18.44
CA THR A 579 -4.24 -9.29 17.00
C THR A 579 -4.38 -10.64 16.29
N HIS A 580 -3.60 -11.65 16.71
CA HIS A 580 -3.69 -13.01 16.18
C HIS A 580 -5.10 -13.64 16.35
N PHE A 581 -5.87 -13.27 17.37
CA PHE A 581 -7.25 -13.75 17.53
C PHE A 581 -8.16 -13.31 16.37
N ILE A 582 -7.96 -12.11 15.84
CA ILE A 582 -8.69 -11.61 14.67
C ILE A 582 -8.39 -12.49 13.45
N TRP A 583 -7.12 -12.83 13.23
CA TRP A 583 -6.72 -13.76 12.16
C TRP A 583 -7.36 -15.15 12.30
N MET A 584 -7.48 -15.66 13.54
CA MET A 584 -8.19 -16.92 13.79
C MET A 584 -9.69 -16.79 13.48
N ALA A 585 -10.33 -15.69 13.86
CA ALA A 585 -11.73 -15.44 13.54
C ALA A 585 -11.95 -15.34 12.01
N ARG A 586 -11.07 -14.62 11.28
CA ARG A 586 -11.07 -14.56 9.81
C ARG A 586 -11.00 -15.96 9.19
N CYS A 587 -10.05 -16.79 9.64
CA CYS A 587 -9.90 -18.18 9.17
C CYS A 587 -11.18 -18.99 9.38
N VAL A 588 -11.82 -18.88 10.55
CA VAL A 588 -13.08 -19.59 10.84
C VAL A 588 -14.20 -19.10 9.94
N CYS A 589 -14.30 -17.79 9.72
CA CYS A 589 -15.28 -17.19 8.83
C CYS A 589 -15.11 -17.67 7.38
N GLU A 590 -13.89 -17.75 6.87
CA GLU A 590 -13.59 -18.28 5.53
C GLU A 590 -14.07 -19.73 5.33
N THR A 591 -14.13 -20.54 6.39
CA THR A 591 -14.65 -21.92 6.26
C THR A 591 -16.14 -21.97 5.89
N GLN A 592 -16.88 -20.87 6.11
CA GLN A 592 -18.32 -20.74 5.86
C GLN A 592 -19.12 -21.92 6.44
N CYS A 593 -18.73 -22.39 7.63
CA CYS A 593 -19.27 -23.61 8.22
C CYS A 593 -19.59 -23.42 9.70
N GLU A 594 -20.87 -23.29 10.03
CA GLU A 594 -21.35 -23.14 11.41
C GLU A 594 -20.88 -24.27 12.32
N LYS A 595 -20.78 -25.52 11.81
CA LYS A 595 -20.26 -26.65 12.59
C LYS A 595 -18.80 -26.44 13.01
N VAL A 596 -17.99 -25.80 12.16
CA VAL A 596 -16.61 -25.43 12.50
C VAL A 596 -16.62 -24.26 13.48
N GLY A 597 -17.43 -23.23 13.22
CA GLY A 597 -17.59 -22.09 14.14
C GLY A 597 -18.00 -22.53 15.55
N ASN A 598 -18.99 -23.42 15.68
CA ASN A 598 -19.44 -23.97 16.95
C ASN A 598 -18.34 -24.77 17.66
N LEU A 599 -17.60 -25.61 16.92
CA LEU A 599 -16.49 -26.36 17.48
C LEU A 599 -15.41 -25.42 18.03
N VAL A 600 -15.03 -24.41 17.24
CA VAL A 600 -13.98 -23.44 17.61
C VAL A 600 -14.42 -22.54 18.77
N ALA A 601 -15.69 -22.11 18.78
CA ALA A 601 -16.26 -21.30 19.85
C ALA A 601 -16.23 -22.01 21.22
N LYS A 602 -16.28 -23.35 21.27
CA LYS A 602 -16.06 -24.13 22.51
C LYS A 602 -14.65 -23.97 23.09
N GLY A 603 -13.68 -23.54 22.27
CA GLY A 603 -12.33 -23.20 22.71
C GLY A 603 -12.22 -21.86 23.44
N ILE A 604 -13.25 -20.99 23.32
CA ILE A 604 -13.29 -19.69 24.00
C ILE A 604 -13.56 -19.91 25.49
N CYS A 605 -12.52 -19.71 26.28
CA CYS A 605 -12.50 -20.02 27.72
C CYS A 605 -12.63 -18.77 28.61
N ALA A 606 -13.02 -17.63 28.03
CA ALA A 606 -13.29 -16.35 28.67
C ALA A 606 -14.70 -15.86 28.30
N ASP A 607 -15.32 -15.09 29.20
CA ASP A 607 -16.64 -14.47 29.01
C ASP A 607 -16.54 -12.96 28.74
N TYR A 608 -15.33 -12.40 28.67
CA TYR A 608 -15.05 -11.05 28.20
C TYR A 608 -13.79 -11.05 27.33
N ILE A 609 -13.93 -10.63 26.07
CA ILE A 609 -12.85 -10.51 25.09
C ILE A 609 -12.57 -9.02 24.85
N LYS A 610 -11.37 -8.57 25.23
CA LYS A 610 -10.87 -7.23 24.94
C LYS A 610 -9.94 -7.28 23.74
N LEU A 611 -10.28 -6.57 22.67
CA LEU A 611 -9.55 -6.43 21.40
C LEU A 611 -9.15 -4.97 21.12
N SER A 612 -8.95 -4.16 22.17
CA SER A 612 -8.52 -2.78 21.97
C SER A 612 -7.16 -2.70 21.29
N PHE A 613 -6.96 -1.74 20.38
CA PHE A 613 -5.69 -1.52 19.65
C PHE A 613 -5.21 -2.75 18.84
N CYS A 614 -6.12 -3.64 18.44
CA CYS A 614 -5.77 -4.85 17.68
C CYS A 614 -5.79 -4.64 16.16
N GLY A 615 -6.01 -3.41 15.68
CA GLY A 615 -6.09 -3.10 14.24
C GLY A 615 -7.30 -3.74 13.54
N ALA A 616 -8.39 -3.98 14.27
CA ALA A 616 -9.60 -4.56 13.69
C ALA A 616 -10.24 -3.56 12.71
N SER A 617 -10.66 -4.06 11.55
CA SER A 617 -11.40 -3.30 10.54
C SER A 617 -12.88 -3.67 10.49
N SER A 618 -13.65 -3.00 9.63
CA SER A 618 -15.05 -3.35 9.35
C SER A 618 -15.22 -4.80 8.89
N SER A 619 -14.33 -5.31 8.04
CA SER A 619 -14.39 -6.71 7.59
C SER A 619 -14.15 -7.71 8.71
N ASP A 620 -13.37 -7.32 9.73
CA ASP A 620 -13.06 -8.18 10.87
C ASP A 620 -14.24 -8.36 11.79
N CYS A 621 -15.08 -7.33 11.87
CA CYS A 621 -16.32 -7.37 12.63
C CYS A 621 -17.24 -8.48 12.11
N GLY A 622 -17.32 -8.70 10.80
CA GLY A 622 -18.08 -9.81 10.21
C GLY A 622 -17.54 -11.17 10.63
N ALA A 623 -16.20 -11.33 10.65
CA ALA A 623 -15.56 -12.56 11.09
C ALA A 623 -15.73 -12.82 12.60
N ILE A 624 -15.58 -11.79 13.43
CA ILE A 624 -15.81 -11.84 14.88
C ILE A 624 -17.27 -12.18 15.15
N SER A 625 -18.20 -11.51 14.48
CA SER A 625 -19.65 -11.75 14.55
C SER A 625 -20.00 -13.19 14.20
N PHE A 626 -19.44 -13.71 13.09
CA PHE A 626 -19.62 -15.10 12.69
C PHE A 626 -19.18 -16.08 13.78
N LEU A 627 -18.01 -15.88 14.40
CA LEU A 627 -17.50 -16.76 15.45
C LEU A 627 -18.33 -16.64 16.74
N LEU A 628 -18.61 -15.42 17.21
CA LEU A 628 -19.30 -15.17 18.48
C LEU A 628 -20.77 -15.55 18.43
N ASN A 629 -21.44 -15.45 17.28
CA ASN A 629 -22.82 -15.91 17.14
C ASN A 629 -22.97 -17.43 17.39
N GLN A 630 -21.88 -18.19 17.22
CA GLN A 630 -21.82 -19.64 17.50
C GLN A 630 -21.48 -19.96 18.97
N TYR A 631 -21.12 -18.94 19.77
CA TYR A 631 -20.84 -19.13 21.19
C TYR A 631 -22.13 -19.45 21.97
N GLN A 632 -22.04 -20.46 22.85
CA GLN A 632 -23.23 -21.00 23.53
C GLN A 632 -23.74 -20.09 24.65
N LYS A 633 -22.84 -19.35 25.30
CA LYS A 633 -23.16 -18.43 26.40
C LYS A 633 -23.22 -16.99 25.90
N GLN A 634 -23.60 -16.06 26.77
CA GLN A 634 -23.38 -14.64 26.51
C GLN A 634 -21.92 -14.27 26.78
N ILE A 635 -21.43 -13.23 26.11
CA ILE A 635 -20.04 -12.78 26.16
C ILE A 635 -19.97 -11.26 26.14
N ALA A 636 -18.94 -10.65 26.71
CA ALA A 636 -18.64 -9.23 26.57
C ALA A 636 -17.54 -9.01 25.52
N LEU A 637 -17.66 -7.94 24.74
CA LEU A 637 -16.74 -7.60 23.64
C LEU A 637 -16.34 -6.13 23.75
N GLU A 638 -15.04 -5.86 23.75
CA GLU A 638 -14.47 -4.51 23.75
C GLU A 638 -13.57 -4.35 22.53
N LEU A 639 -13.88 -3.36 21.69
CA LEU A 639 -13.25 -3.06 20.41
C LEU A 639 -12.76 -1.60 20.34
N ASP A 640 -12.65 -0.91 21.47
CA ASP A 640 -12.09 0.45 21.59
C ASP A 640 -10.80 0.64 20.77
N ASN A 641 -10.64 1.78 20.11
CA ASN A 641 -9.44 2.15 19.34
C ASN A 641 -9.11 1.20 18.17
N ASN A 642 -10.14 0.80 17.41
CA ASN A 642 -10.03 0.08 16.13
C ASN A 642 -10.74 0.83 14.99
N ASN A 643 -10.51 0.43 13.73
CA ASN A 643 -11.11 1.03 12.54
C ASN A 643 -12.42 0.32 12.12
N ILE A 644 -13.41 0.31 13.02
CA ILE A 644 -14.65 -0.45 12.80
C ILE A 644 -15.57 0.24 11.80
N ASN A 645 -15.68 1.58 11.85
CA ASN A 645 -16.60 2.41 11.06
C ASN A 645 -18.07 1.90 11.03
N ASP A 646 -18.95 2.57 10.31
CA ASP A 646 -20.37 2.21 10.28
C ASP A 646 -20.63 0.83 9.64
N PHE A 647 -19.76 0.38 8.73
CA PHE A 647 -19.86 -0.96 8.14
C PHE A 647 -19.58 -2.03 9.19
N GLY A 648 -18.54 -1.87 10.02
CA GLY A 648 -18.23 -2.85 11.05
C GLY A 648 -19.30 -2.96 12.12
N VAL A 649 -19.95 -1.85 12.49
CA VAL A 649 -21.12 -1.87 13.40
C VAL A 649 -22.23 -2.73 12.81
N LYS A 650 -22.55 -2.57 11.52
CA LYS A 650 -23.56 -3.39 10.83
C LYS A 650 -23.18 -4.87 10.78
N GLU A 651 -21.90 -5.18 10.56
CA GLU A 651 -21.40 -6.55 10.55
C GLU A 651 -21.48 -7.24 11.92
N LEU A 652 -21.48 -6.50 13.04
CA LEU A 652 -21.65 -7.06 14.39
C LEU A 652 -23.10 -7.37 14.76
N ILE A 653 -24.10 -6.77 14.09
CA ILE A 653 -25.54 -6.95 14.41
C ILE A 653 -25.94 -8.44 14.61
N PRO A 654 -25.52 -9.40 13.76
CA PRO A 654 -25.88 -10.80 13.92
C PRO A 654 -25.49 -11.43 15.27
N CYS A 655 -24.43 -10.92 15.93
CA CYS A 655 -23.98 -11.45 17.21
C CYS A 655 -24.49 -10.65 18.42
N TYR A 656 -25.21 -9.53 18.25
CA TYR A 656 -25.67 -8.67 19.37
C TYR A 656 -26.47 -9.41 20.44
N ARG A 657 -27.32 -10.37 20.04
CA ARG A 657 -28.08 -11.22 20.97
C ARG A 657 -27.19 -12.05 21.92
N LYS A 658 -25.90 -12.21 21.60
CA LYS A 658 -24.90 -12.90 22.41
C LYS A 658 -24.09 -11.96 23.29
N LEU A 659 -24.14 -10.66 23.03
CA LEU A 659 -23.30 -9.69 23.70
C LEU A 659 -24.00 -9.17 24.96
N THR A 660 -23.32 -9.29 26.11
CA THR A 660 -23.76 -8.64 27.36
C THR A 660 -23.29 -7.20 27.45
N VAL A 661 -22.11 -6.92 26.87
CA VAL A 661 -21.47 -5.61 26.80
C VAL A 661 -20.81 -5.50 25.43
N VAL A 662 -20.96 -4.34 24.80
CA VAL A 662 -20.21 -3.94 23.60
C VAL A 662 -19.61 -2.58 23.90
N ARG A 663 -18.29 -2.47 23.76
CA ARG A 663 -17.55 -1.20 23.85
C ARG A 663 -16.83 -0.96 22.54
#